data_AF-A0A5K4F401-F1
#
_entry.id   AF-A0A5K4F401-F1
#
_cell.length_a   1.000
_cell.length_b   1.000
_cell.length_c   1.000
_cell.angle_alpha   90.00
_cell.angle_beta   90.00
_cell.angle_gamma   90.00
#
_symmetry.space_group_name_H-M   'P 1'
#
loop_
_entity.id
_entity.type
_entity.pdbx_description
1 polymer ?
#
loop_
_entity_poly.entity_id
_entity_poly.type
_entity_poly.pdbx_seq_one_letter_code
_entity_poly.pdbx_strand_id
1 'polypeptide(L)'
;MTDRLLYTGNSQTPKPRTERNKVDVEKGKYSYSKNFDKTFKEQEDAMSCSSKSPEHKSQLESRLLTREDLINLDKTEPHWKYIRIGLLIGFGILFFGLLAGCIVYIILGQKCPSVPKLPFWKSTVGYWLDVFAFKDSSGDLIGDLNGLTSEVDYIKTVVGAGYVILGPITKGFYTNSHNMLGLVEDYKELDEAVGTMDDFRVFLKRFHKKGVKVILTFNFNAISINHKWIQENKVELTLFKDSFNKRISRYGKAINVDIDGQKFYSVFGSPNVDLDLTSVKTQKEIYNVIDFWMKEGIDGILLDNAAFFVEGKEQTQSNLSSIWLENCPNSQIYGSESVKFVEGVRQEINKWIKESGREKLLAVNSGDTGCGVGDNPDPMLMFRDVADLMVSREFVFNRGESGSPLTFNKTEIQKYSTYSDSDKDKLGLTTSTSNNPTHSNMNQLALTLLLPGLPIIYYGTETGINGLKLFAIPKNLYPKGKLYNNEEGFWSTRSHLPMPWDFSGRRFSATLNDSTFGDYLNGYDSKENVEIQLAEGNVQSNLHLVKKLVALRQDHSMKWGAMERISFGEESSSQIEAFMRKAKGFSSFIVIILKDLMENHLLDLTPFCSPVTPRIIYPSHPHLSTDTPLSTSKIYIPKTEKSNYILVFECN
;
A
#
# COMPACT_ATOMS: atom_id res chain seq x y z
N MET A 1 52.98 -23.88 19.50
CA MET A 1 52.64 -23.82 20.94
C MET A 1 51.13 -23.77 21.05
N THR A 2 50.39 -24.63 21.72
CA THR A 2 50.53 -26.02 22.21
C THR A 2 49.20 -26.26 22.94
N ASP A 3 48.60 -27.42 22.69
CA ASP A 3 47.68 -28.15 23.58
C ASP A 3 46.20 -27.70 23.65
N ARG A 4 45.26 -28.46 23.05
CA ARG A 4 44.82 -29.86 23.28
C ARG A 4 43.74 -29.92 24.36
N LEU A 5 42.55 -30.42 24.02
CA LEU A 5 42.12 -31.80 24.37
C LEU A 5 40.70 -32.08 23.85
N LEU A 6 40.59 -33.24 23.19
CA LEU A 6 39.39 -33.90 22.70
C LEU A 6 38.59 -34.54 23.85
N TYR A 7 37.27 -34.60 23.72
CA TYR A 7 36.50 -35.76 24.18
C TYR A 7 35.31 -36.04 23.25
N THR A 8 35.28 -37.27 22.77
CA THR A 8 34.31 -37.92 21.90
C THR A 8 33.08 -38.39 22.68
N GLY A 9 31.88 -38.31 22.08
CA GLY A 9 30.66 -38.92 22.59
C GLY A 9 29.66 -39.22 21.46
N ASN A 10 29.27 -40.49 21.36
CA ASN A 10 28.58 -41.15 20.25
C ASN A 10 27.17 -40.64 19.88
N SER A 11 26.95 -40.55 18.56
CA SER A 11 25.87 -41.19 17.78
C SER A 11 24.61 -41.67 18.52
N GLN A 12 23.47 -41.02 18.27
CA GLN A 12 22.19 -41.68 17.99
C GLN A 12 21.27 -40.75 17.19
N THR A 13 20.91 -41.20 15.99
CA THR A 13 19.95 -40.59 15.06
C THR A 13 18.51 -40.78 15.54
N PRO A 14 17.60 -39.82 15.27
CA PRO A 14 16.18 -40.14 15.10
C PRO A 14 15.73 -39.87 13.66
N LYS A 15 15.05 -40.89 13.13
CA LYS A 15 14.34 -40.96 11.84
C LYS A 15 13.31 -39.83 11.65
N PRO A 16 12.95 -39.49 10.39
CA PRO A 16 11.87 -38.56 10.10
C PRO A 16 10.52 -39.25 10.31
N ARG A 17 9.68 -38.71 11.19
CA ARG A 17 8.27 -39.12 11.30
C ARG A 17 7.40 -38.10 10.57
N THR A 18 6.98 -38.50 9.37
CA THR A 18 5.84 -37.93 8.64
C THR A 18 4.59 -37.99 9.52
N GLU A 19 4.06 -36.83 9.91
CA GLU A 19 2.68 -36.68 10.34
C GLU A 19 2.00 -35.60 9.49
N ARG A 20 1.13 -36.08 8.60
CA ARG A 20 0.18 -35.26 7.85
C ARG A 20 -0.84 -34.73 8.85
N ASN A 21 -0.87 -33.41 9.04
CA ASN A 21 -2.03 -32.71 9.59
C ASN A 21 -3.21 -32.92 8.63
N LYS A 22 -4.05 -33.91 8.91
CA LYS A 22 -5.44 -33.94 8.47
C LYS A 22 -6.23 -33.10 9.47
N VAL A 23 -6.77 -32.00 8.97
CA VAL A 23 -7.80 -31.22 9.65
C VAL A 23 -9.06 -32.08 9.66
N ASP A 24 -9.38 -32.62 10.83
CA ASP A 24 -10.69 -33.23 11.09
C ASP A 24 -11.72 -32.11 11.19
N VAL A 25 -12.53 -31.99 10.13
CA VAL A 25 -13.75 -31.19 10.13
C VAL A 25 -14.80 -32.02 10.87
N GLU A 26 -15.15 -31.56 12.07
CA GLU A 26 -16.25 -32.08 12.88
C GLU A 26 -17.54 -32.18 12.04
N LYS A 27 -18.06 -33.41 11.97
CA LYS A 27 -19.37 -33.72 11.41
C LYS A 27 -20.46 -33.09 12.29
N GLY A 28 -21.06 -32.02 11.79
CA GLY A 28 -22.35 -31.53 12.26
C GLY A 28 -23.42 -32.61 12.12
N LYS A 29 -23.88 -33.14 13.27
CA LYS A 29 -25.09 -33.96 13.39
C LYS A 29 -26.31 -33.06 13.13
N TYR A 30 -26.95 -33.22 11.98
CA TYR A 30 -28.34 -32.78 11.81
C TYR A 30 -29.28 -33.91 12.26
N SER A 31 -29.90 -33.69 13.41
CA SER A 31 -31.07 -34.42 13.89
C SER A 31 -32.30 -33.86 13.17
N TYR A 32 -32.98 -34.69 12.38
CA TYR A 32 -34.34 -34.41 11.92
C TYR A 32 -35.30 -35.26 12.74
N SER A 33 -36.13 -34.58 13.52
CA SER A 33 -37.30 -35.16 14.18
C SER A 33 -38.38 -35.49 13.15
N LYS A 34 -38.99 -36.67 13.28
CA LYS A 34 -40.33 -36.94 12.77
C LYS A 34 -41.06 -37.81 13.79
N ASN A 35 -41.79 -37.15 14.68
CA ASN A 35 -42.96 -37.67 15.36
C ASN A 35 -44.17 -37.36 14.47
N PHE A 36 -44.89 -38.38 14.02
CA PHE A 36 -46.26 -38.40 13.47
C PHE A 36 -46.43 -39.85 12.95
N ASP A 37 -47.36 -40.71 13.35
CA ASP A 37 -48.58 -40.56 14.14
C ASP A 37 -48.96 -41.98 14.63
N LYS A 38 -49.40 -42.10 15.89
CA LYS A 38 -50.18 -43.25 16.39
C LYS A 38 -51.61 -43.05 15.91
N THR A 39 -52.29 -44.07 15.38
CA THR A 39 -53.50 -44.69 16.01
C THR A 39 -54.30 -45.65 15.11
N PHE A 40 -54.86 -46.69 15.76
CA PHE A 40 -56.11 -47.41 15.46
C PHE A 40 -56.13 -48.29 14.18
N LYS A 41 -56.37 -49.63 14.22
CA LYS A 41 -57.45 -50.37 14.89
C LYS A 41 -57.20 -51.90 14.92
N GLU A 42 -57.64 -52.54 16.00
CA GLU A 42 -57.77 -54.00 16.23
C GLU A 42 -59.08 -54.57 15.66
N GLN A 43 -59.11 -55.93 15.64
CA GLN A 43 -60.27 -56.85 15.62
C GLN A 43 -61.02 -56.99 14.28
N GLU A 44 -61.40 -58.19 13.82
CA GLU A 44 -61.82 -59.39 14.56
C GLU A 44 -61.82 -60.63 13.63
N ASP A 45 -61.33 -61.76 14.17
CA ASP A 45 -61.84 -63.14 14.08
C ASP A 45 -62.60 -63.66 12.84
N ALA A 46 -62.13 -64.78 12.27
CA ALA A 46 -62.58 -66.12 12.70
C ALA A 46 -62.33 -67.22 11.63
N MET A 47 -61.78 -68.33 12.13
CA MET A 47 -62.09 -69.72 11.78
C MET A 47 -61.24 -70.50 10.75
N SER A 48 -60.39 -71.35 11.36
CA SER A 48 -59.81 -72.65 10.98
C SER A 48 -60.56 -73.47 9.91
N CYS A 49 -59.96 -74.41 9.17
CA CYS A 49 -59.11 -75.49 9.67
C CYS A 49 -58.51 -76.33 8.53
N SER A 50 -57.42 -77.06 8.86
CA SER A 50 -57.00 -78.37 8.29
C SER A 50 -55.85 -78.47 7.27
N SER A 51 -54.64 -78.60 7.83
CA SER A 51 -53.73 -79.76 7.71
C SER A 51 -53.06 -80.12 6.35
N LYS A 52 -51.74 -79.89 6.20
CA LYS A 52 -50.63 -80.84 6.47
C LYS A 52 -49.32 -80.45 5.74
N SER A 53 -48.21 -80.52 6.50
CA SER A 53 -46.78 -80.61 6.12
C SER A 53 -45.96 -79.33 5.80
N PRO A 54 -45.20 -78.80 6.78
CA PRO A 54 -44.17 -77.77 6.60
C PRO A 54 -42.76 -78.30 6.95
N GLU A 55 -42.09 -79.00 6.04
CA GLU A 55 -40.66 -79.39 6.23
C GLU A 55 -39.71 -78.96 5.09
N HIS A 56 -40.22 -78.33 4.01
CA HIS A 56 -39.39 -78.04 2.82
C HIS A 56 -39.14 -76.54 2.54
N LYS A 57 -39.76 -75.61 3.29
CA LYS A 57 -39.70 -74.15 3.01
C LYS A 57 -38.63 -73.36 3.77
N SER A 58 -38.05 -73.90 4.85
CA SER A 58 -37.08 -73.15 5.68
C SER A 58 -35.63 -73.19 5.19
N GLN A 59 -35.31 -73.96 4.15
CA GLN A 59 -33.95 -74.07 3.61
C GLN A 59 -33.61 -73.05 2.50
N LEU A 60 -34.57 -72.26 2.01
CA LEU A 60 -34.32 -71.31 0.91
C LEU A 60 -33.86 -69.92 1.37
N GLU A 61 -34.15 -69.51 2.61
CA GLU A 61 -33.94 -68.13 3.08
C GLU A 61 -32.50 -67.82 3.56
N SER A 62 -31.56 -68.77 3.49
CA SER A 62 -30.17 -68.60 3.96
C SER A 62 -29.08 -68.71 2.88
N ARG A 63 -29.44 -68.93 1.61
CA ARG A 63 -28.48 -68.93 0.49
C ARG A 63 -28.44 -67.55 -0.17
N LEU A 64 -27.23 -67.02 -0.39
CA LEU A 64 -27.01 -65.92 -1.35
C LEU A 64 -27.58 -66.35 -2.71
N LEU A 65 -28.54 -65.58 -3.22
CA LEU A 65 -29.19 -65.84 -4.50
C LEU A 65 -28.15 -65.84 -5.62
N THR A 66 -28.12 -66.91 -6.41
CA THR A 66 -27.32 -67.00 -7.63
C THR A 66 -27.91 -66.12 -8.74
N ARG A 67 -27.17 -65.91 -9.83
CA ARG A 67 -27.68 -65.16 -11.00
C ARG A 67 -28.97 -65.78 -11.53
N GLU A 68 -29.02 -67.11 -11.56
CA GLU A 68 -30.18 -67.89 -12.00
C GLU A 68 -31.37 -67.68 -11.05
N ASP A 69 -31.13 -67.66 -9.73
CA ASP A 69 -32.17 -67.36 -8.74
C ASP A 69 -32.74 -65.95 -8.91
N LEU A 70 -31.88 -64.94 -9.18
CA LEU A 70 -32.30 -63.55 -9.43
C LEU A 70 -33.10 -63.40 -10.73
N ILE A 71 -32.72 -64.13 -11.80
CA ILE A 71 -33.46 -64.13 -13.07
C ILE A 71 -34.84 -64.78 -12.87
N ASN A 72 -34.92 -65.84 -12.08
CA ASN A 72 -36.20 -66.45 -11.73
C ASN A 72 -37.05 -65.52 -10.87
N LEU A 73 -36.47 -64.83 -9.89
CA LEU A 73 -37.16 -63.80 -9.09
C LEU A 73 -37.74 -62.69 -9.98
N ASP A 74 -37.01 -62.22 -11.00
CA ASP A 74 -37.50 -61.21 -11.94
C ASP A 74 -38.72 -61.70 -12.74
N LYS A 75 -38.84 -63.03 -12.96
CA LYS A 75 -39.99 -63.65 -13.63
C LYS A 75 -41.18 -63.90 -12.70
N THR A 76 -40.93 -64.35 -11.47
CA THR A 76 -42.00 -64.69 -10.51
C THR A 76 -42.53 -63.47 -9.78
N GLU A 77 -41.67 -62.48 -9.52
CA GLU A 77 -41.96 -61.28 -8.74
C GLU A 77 -41.54 -60.00 -9.49
N PRO A 78 -42.23 -59.65 -10.60
CA PRO A 78 -41.84 -58.50 -11.43
C PRO A 78 -41.99 -57.14 -10.74
N HIS A 79 -42.59 -57.09 -9.54
CA HIS A 79 -42.79 -55.85 -8.79
C HIS A 79 -41.45 -55.13 -8.45
N TRP A 80 -40.40 -55.87 -8.08
CA TRP A 80 -39.07 -55.30 -7.82
C TRP A 80 -38.45 -54.65 -9.05
N LYS A 81 -38.70 -55.23 -10.24
CA LYS A 81 -38.27 -54.66 -11.52
C LYS A 81 -38.91 -53.31 -11.77
N TYR A 82 -40.22 -53.19 -11.56
CA TYR A 82 -40.96 -51.94 -11.75
C TYR A 82 -40.52 -50.87 -10.75
N ILE A 83 -40.28 -51.24 -9.48
CA ILE A 83 -39.73 -50.33 -8.47
C ILE A 83 -38.35 -49.83 -8.91
N ARG A 84 -37.44 -50.72 -9.35
CA ARG A 84 -36.10 -50.35 -9.80
C ARG A 84 -36.13 -49.42 -11.03
N ILE A 85 -36.96 -49.71 -12.02
CA ILE A 85 -37.13 -48.85 -13.21
C ILE A 85 -37.74 -47.50 -12.80
N GLY A 86 -38.75 -47.50 -11.91
CA GLY A 86 -39.37 -46.28 -11.39
C GLY A 86 -38.38 -45.39 -10.64
N LEU A 87 -37.52 -45.98 -9.80
CA LEU A 87 -36.44 -45.26 -9.12
C LEU A 87 -35.40 -44.70 -10.10
N LEU A 88 -35.03 -45.45 -11.15
CA LEU A 88 -34.10 -44.99 -12.17
C LEU A 88 -34.67 -43.82 -12.98
N ILE A 89 -35.95 -43.89 -13.38
CA ILE A 89 -36.64 -42.80 -14.06
C ILE A 89 -36.80 -41.59 -13.13
N GLY A 90 -37.18 -41.82 -11.87
CA GLY A 90 -37.31 -40.77 -10.86
C GLY A 90 -35.98 -40.05 -10.61
N PHE A 91 -34.88 -40.80 -10.54
CA PHE A 91 -33.52 -40.22 -10.49
C PHE A 91 -33.21 -39.40 -11.73
N GLY A 92 -33.54 -39.89 -12.94
CA GLY A 92 -33.36 -39.15 -14.19
C GLY A 92 -34.13 -37.83 -14.22
N ILE A 93 -35.42 -37.86 -13.86
CA ILE A 93 -36.28 -36.66 -13.79
C ILE A 93 -35.71 -35.67 -12.77
N LEU A 94 -35.29 -36.14 -11.60
CA LEU A 94 -34.72 -35.27 -10.56
C LEU A 94 -33.38 -34.68 -11.01
N PHE A 95 -32.50 -35.46 -11.63
CA PHE A 95 -31.21 -34.99 -12.15
C PHE A 95 -31.39 -33.92 -13.23
N PHE A 96 -32.21 -34.19 -14.25
CA PHE A 96 -32.46 -33.22 -15.32
C PHE A 96 -33.28 -32.02 -14.82
N GLY A 97 -34.18 -32.20 -13.85
CA GLY A 97 -34.90 -31.12 -13.19
C GLY A 97 -33.97 -30.20 -12.40
N LEU A 98 -33.01 -30.76 -11.64
CA LEU A 98 -31.97 -29.99 -10.95
C LEU A 98 -31.05 -29.28 -11.95
N LEU A 99 -30.63 -29.95 -13.03
CA LEU A 99 -29.81 -29.34 -14.08
C LEU A 99 -30.54 -28.16 -14.74
N ALA A 100 -31.81 -28.34 -15.11
CA ALA A 100 -32.63 -27.27 -15.67
C ALA A 100 -32.82 -26.13 -14.67
N GLY A 101 -33.08 -26.45 -13.39
CA GLY A 101 -33.15 -25.47 -12.31
C GLY A 101 -31.87 -24.66 -12.15
N CYS A 102 -30.70 -25.31 -12.20
CA CYS A 102 -29.39 -24.65 -12.19
C CYS A 102 -29.20 -23.73 -13.40
N ILE A 103 -29.57 -24.18 -14.61
CA ILE A 103 -29.49 -23.36 -15.83
C ILE A 103 -30.39 -22.12 -15.72
N VAL A 104 -31.65 -22.30 -15.29
CA VAL A 104 -32.60 -21.20 -15.08
C VAL A 104 -32.06 -20.21 -14.04
N TYR A 105 -31.51 -20.70 -12.93
CA TYR A 105 -30.89 -19.85 -11.90
C TYR A 105 -29.68 -19.07 -12.43
N ILE A 106 -28.82 -19.66 -13.27
CA ILE A 106 -27.68 -18.97 -13.88
C ILE A 106 -28.15 -17.88 -14.87
N ILE A 107 -29.22 -18.14 -15.62
CA ILE A 107 -29.74 -17.20 -16.64
C ILE A 107 -30.53 -16.06 -15.99
N LEU A 108 -31.39 -16.36 -15.02
CA LEU A 108 -32.27 -15.38 -14.36
C LEU A 108 -31.64 -14.74 -13.11
N GLY A 109 -30.59 -15.36 -12.56
CA GLY A 109 -29.86 -14.83 -11.42
C GLY A 109 -29.32 -13.44 -11.77
N GLN A 110 -29.60 -12.46 -10.91
CA GLN A 110 -29.04 -11.12 -11.08
C GLN A 110 -27.52 -11.24 -11.13
N LYS A 111 -26.92 -10.79 -12.24
CA LYS A 111 -25.47 -10.74 -12.35
C LYS A 111 -24.96 -9.83 -11.24
N CYS A 112 -24.13 -10.36 -10.35
CA CYS A 112 -23.40 -9.54 -9.40
C CYS A 112 -22.72 -8.39 -10.17
N PRO A 113 -22.71 -7.16 -9.63
CA PRO A 113 -21.97 -6.07 -10.25
C PRO A 113 -20.53 -6.50 -10.53
N SER A 114 -20.04 -6.20 -11.73
CA SER A 114 -18.70 -6.63 -12.14
C SER A 114 -17.65 -5.96 -11.25
N VAL A 115 -16.88 -6.77 -10.51
CA VAL A 115 -15.73 -6.31 -9.74
C VAL A 115 -14.50 -6.35 -10.66
N PRO A 116 -13.85 -5.20 -10.93
CA PRO A 116 -12.64 -5.18 -11.75
C PRO A 116 -11.50 -5.91 -11.02
N LYS A 117 -10.70 -6.68 -11.77
CA LYS A 117 -9.44 -7.22 -11.23
C LYS A 117 -8.43 -6.07 -11.19
N LEU A 118 -8.04 -5.68 -9.98
CA LEU A 118 -7.09 -4.59 -9.76
C LEU A 118 -5.72 -5.16 -9.38
N PRO A 119 -4.62 -4.56 -9.87
CA PRO A 119 -3.29 -4.90 -9.37
C PRO A 119 -3.14 -4.52 -7.89
N PHE A 120 -2.13 -5.06 -7.22
CA PHE A 120 -1.98 -4.87 -5.77
C PHE A 120 -1.89 -3.38 -5.35
N TRP A 121 -1.26 -2.52 -6.14
CA TRP A 121 -1.12 -1.09 -5.86
C TRP A 121 -2.42 -0.29 -6.06
N LYS A 122 -3.39 -0.82 -6.83
CA LYS A 122 -4.74 -0.24 -6.96
C LYS A 122 -5.73 -0.77 -5.94
N SER A 123 -5.44 -1.93 -5.33
CA SER A 123 -6.35 -2.62 -4.40
C SER A 123 -5.99 -2.44 -2.92
N THR A 124 -4.80 -1.89 -2.63
CA THR A 124 -4.28 -1.75 -1.26
C THR A 124 -3.59 -0.40 -1.04
N VAL A 125 -3.27 -0.10 0.21
CA VAL A 125 -2.53 1.11 0.62
C VAL A 125 -1.02 0.81 0.62
N GLY A 126 -0.24 1.75 0.12
CA GLY A 126 1.22 1.70 0.19
C GLY A 126 1.76 2.30 1.48
N TYR A 127 2.89 1.78 1.96
CA TYR A 127 3.61 2.36 3.10
C TYR A 127 5.06 2.66 2.71
N TRP A 128 5.40 3.94 2.59
CA TRP A 128 6.74 4.39 2.22
C TRP A 128 7.54 4.69 3.47
N LEU A 129 8.68 4.03 3.64
CA LEU A 129 9.51 4.17 4.83
C LEU A 129 11.00 4.26 4.51
N ASP A 130 11.72 4.90 5.41
CA ASP A 130 13.18 4.81 5.50
C ASP A 130 13.57 3.69 6.46
N VAL A 131 14.31 2.69 5.97
CA VAL A 131 14.74 1.54 6.78
C VAL A 131 15.62 1.99 7.95
N PHE A 132 16.51 2.96 7.72
CA PHE A 132 17.48 3.45 8.70
C PHE A 132 16.85 4.26 9.83
N ALA A 133 15.64 4.77 9.62
CA ALA A 133 14.88 5.51 10.62
C ALA A 133 13.77 4.68 11.27
N PHE A 134 13.53 3.45 10.81
CA PHE A 134 12.36 2.69 11.24
C PHE A 134 12.59 1.95 12.55
N LYS A 135 13.50 0.96 12.59
CA LYS A 135 13.79 0.21 13.82
C LYS A 135 15.17 -0.41 13.78
N ASP A 136 15.96 -0.15 14.81
CA ASP A 136 17.30 -0.67 15.02
C ASP A 136 17.23 -2.01 15.78
N SER A 137 17.79 -3.06 15.19
CA SER A 137 17.92 -4.37 15.85
C SER A 137 19.34 -4.68 16.32
N SER A 138 20.33 -3.91 15.86
CA SER A 138 21.75 -4.09 16.12
C SER A 138 22.24 -3.35 17.36
N GLY A 139 21.50 -2.32 17.79
CA GLY A 139 21.82 -1.48 18.95
C GLY A 139 22.71 -0.28 18.64
N ASP A 140 22.99 -0.01 17.36
CA ASP A 140 23.85 1.09 16.91
C ASP A 140 23.09 2.42 16.66
N LEU A 141 21.79 2.46 16.97
CA LEU A 141 20.87 3.59 16.77
C LEU A 141 20.55 3.88 15.29
N ILE A 142 20.77 2.92 14.40
CA ILE A 142 20.44 2.99 12.97
C ILE A 142 19.54 1.80 12.64
N GLY A 143 18.42 2.07 11.99
CA GLY A 143 17.47 1.04 11.59
C GLY A 143 18.04 0.10 10.52
N ASP A 144 17.61 -1.15 10.58
CA ASP A 144 18.13 -2.22 9.70
C ASP A 144 16.98 -3.14 9.20
N LEU A 145 17.30 -4.03 8.26
CA LEU A 145 16.32 -4.95 7.67
C LEU A 145 15.71 -5.91 8.70
N ASN A 146 16.45 -6.30 9.75
CA ASN A 146 15.95 -7.21 10.79
C ASN A 146 14.95 -6.51 11.71
N GLY A 147 15.22 -5.25 12.08
CA GLY A 147 14.32 -4.37 12.78
C GLY A 147 13.03 -4.13 11.99
N LEU A 148 13.13 -3.75 10.71
CA LEU A 148 11.98 -3.63 9.81
C LEU A 148 11.18 -4.94 9.72
N THR A 149 11.89 -6.07 9.58
CA THR A 149 11.28 -7.40 9.52
C THR A 149 10.45 -7.73 10.76
N SER A 150 10.87 -7.25 11.93
CA SER A 150 10.15 -7.46 13.19
C SER A 150 8.82 -6.69 13.30
N GLU A 151 8.64 -5.64 12.50
CA GLU A 151 7.47 -4.75 12.54
C GLU A 151 6.48 -4.98 11.38
N VAL A 152 6.62 -6.10 10.65
CA VAL A 152 5.69 -6.46 9.56
C VAL A 152 4.23 -6.55 10.03
N ASP A 153 4.00 -6.97 11.28
CA ASP A 153 2.65 -7.05 11.85
C ASP A 153 2.07 -5.66 12.12
N TYR A 154 2.88 -4.68 12.57
CA TYR A 154 2.46 -3.28 12.67
C TYR A 154 2.06 -2.73 11.29
N ILE A 155 2.92 -2.91 10.28
CA ILE A 155 2.69 -2.43 8.91
C ILE A 155 1.40 -3.04 8.33
N LYS A 156 1.19 -4.35 8.51
CA LYS A 156 0.05 -5.05 7.92
C LYS A 156 -1.27 -4.81 8.66
N THR A 157 -1.24 -4.80 9.99
CA THR A 157 -2.48 -4.84 10.81
C THR A 157 -2.85 -3.49 11.42
N VAL A 158 -1.86 -2.65 11.74
CA VAL A 158 -2.09 -1.33 12.33
C VAL A 158 -2.18 -0.28 11.23
N VAL A 159 -1.17 -0.19 10.36
CA VAL A 159 -1.24 0.73 9.21
C VAL A 159 -2.21 0.20 8.15
N GLY A 160 -2.27 -1.12 7.95
CA GLY A 160 -3.16 -1.74 6.96
C GLY A 160 -2.58 -1.78 5.54
N ALA A 161 -1.25 -1.68 5.41
CA ALA A 161 -0.59 -1.62 4.11
C ALA A 161 -0.57 -2.98 3.38
N GLY A 162 -0.70 -2.94 2.05
CA GLY A 162 -0.54 -4.12 1.18
C GLY A 162 0.81 -4.17 0.48
N TYR A 163 1.56 -3.07 0.47
CA TYR A 163 2.91 -3.00 -0.05
C TYR A 163 3.73 -1.95 0.68
N VAL A 164 5.04 -2.13 0.70
CA VAL A 164 6.00 -1.15 1.18
C VAL A 164 6.85 -0.61 0.06
N ILE A 165 7.12 0.69 0.09
CA ILE A 165 8.16 1.33 -0.72
C ILE A 165 9.31 1.60 0.24
N LEU A 166 10.43 0.92 0.05
CA LEU A 166 11.64 1.22 0.81
C LEU A 166 12.31 2.43 0.18
N GLY A 167 12.74 3.39 1.00
CA GLY A 167 13.75 4.37 0.60
C GLY A 167 15.04 3.68 0.09
N PRO A 168 16.02 4.43 -0.40
CA PRO A 168 17.25 3.82 -0.92
C PRO A 168 17.96 3.01 0.16
N ILE A 169 18.26 1.74 -0.12
CA ILE A 169 18.95 0.80 0.78
C ILE A 169 20.34 0.39 0.25
N THR A 170 20.74 0.95 -0.88
CA THR A 170 21.96 0.57 -1.60
C THR A 170 23.18 1.23 -0.99
N LYS A 171 24.35 0.63 -1.25
CA LYS A 171 25.64 1.07 -0.74
C LYS A 171 25.90 2.55 -0.97
N GLY A 172 26.36 3.23 0.07
CA GLY A 172 26.70 4.65 0.04
C GLY A 172 25.57 5.57 0.46
N PHE A 173 24.33 5.10 0.61
CA PHE A 173 23.22 5.98 1.03
C PHE A 173 23.45 6.58 2.41
N TYR A 174 23.85 5.75 3.36
CA TYR A 174 24.23 6.18 4.70
C TYR A 174 25.74 6.01 4.91
N THR A 175 26.30 4.85 4.60
CA THR A 175 27.71 4.52 4.84
C THR A 175 28.56 4.99 3.67
N ASN A 176 29.01 6.24 3.71
CA ASN A 176 29.89 6.86 2.72
C ASN A 176 30.94 7.76 3.37
N SER A 177 32.00 8.08 2.62
CA SER A 177 33.12 8.92 3.07
C SER A 177 32.79 10.41 3.19
N HIS A 178 31.64 10.85 2.68
CA HIS A 178 31.24 12.26 2.64
C HIS A 178 30.34 12.69 3.80
N ASN A 179 30.01 11.76 4.72
CA ASN A 179 29.21 12.01 5.92
C ASN A 179 27.86 12.73 5.64
N MET A 180 27.16 12.27 4.61
CA MET A 180 25.87 12.82 4.17
C MET A 180 24.91 11.70 3.76
N LEU A 181 23.62 12.00 3.64
CA LEU A 181 22.65 11.06 3.04
C LEU A 181 22.47 11.33 1.55
N GLY A 182 21.99 10.33 0.81
CA GLY A 182 21.53 10.50 -0.58
C GLY A 182 22.58 10.22 -1.66
N LEU A 183 23.78 9.76 -1.28
CA LEU A 183 24.77 9.26 -2.24
C LEU A 183 24.52 7.78 -2.58
N VAL A 184 25.01 7.33 -3.73
CA VAL A 184 25.03 5.91 -4.08
C VAL A 184 26.41 5.55 -4.64
N GLU A 185 27.02 4.49 -4.12
CA GLU A 185 28.34 4.00 -4.51
C GLU A 185 28.29 2.65 -5.25
N ASP A 186 27.26 1.82 -4.99
CA ASP A 186 26.91 0.64 -5.80
C ASP A 186 25.41 0.30 -5.65
N TYR A 187 24.70 0.21 -6.77
CA TYR A 187 23.27 -0.14 -6.79
C TYR A 187 22.96 -1.63 -6.56
N LYS A 188 23.95 -2.53 -6.62
CA LYS A 188 23.76 -3.98 -6.44
C LYS A 188 24.29 -4.50 -5.11
N GLU A 189 24.85 -3.63 -4.28
CA GLU A 189 25.23 -3.93 -2.90
C GLU A 189 24.32 -3.16 -1.95
N LEU A 190 23.98 -3.78 -0.82
CA LEU A 190 23.29 -3.12 0.28
C LEU A 190 24.26 -2.20 1.03
N ASP A 191 23.74 -1.11 1.59
CA ASP A 191 24.49 -0.31 2.58
C ASP A 191 24.81 -1.16 3.80
N GLU A 192 26.04 -1.09 4.30
CA GLU A 192 26.50 -1.93 5.40
C GLU A 192 25.64 -1.76 6.66
N ALA A 193 25.08 -0.56 6.89
CA ALA A 193 24.20 -0.29 8.02
C ALA A 193 22.81 -0.92 7.89
N VAL A 194 22.39 -1.32 6.68
CA VAL A 194 21.05 -1.89 6.45
C VAL A 194 21.00 -3.41 6.71
N GLY A 195 22.16 -4.08 6.61
CA GLY A 195 22.32 -5.52 6.78
C GLY A 195 22.89 -6.23 5.55
N THR A 196 22.78 -7.56 5.54
CA THR A 196 23.32 -8.44 4.50
C THR A 196 22.26 -8.86 3.47
N MET A 197 22.71 -9.44 2.35
CA MET A 197 21.78 -10.03 1.38
C MET A 197 20.96 -11.20 1.95
N ASP A 198 21.46 -11.89 2.97
CA ASP A 198 20.68 -12.95 3.65
C ASP A 198 19.57 -12.34 4.52
N ASP A 199 19.85 -11.23 5.20
CA ASP A 199 18.82 -10.44 5.91
C ASP A 199 17.74 -9.96 4.94
N PHE A 200 18.14 -9.47 3.75
CA PHE A 200 17.21 -9.04 2.70
C PHE A 200 16.29 -10.18 2.21
N ARG A 201 16.83 -11.38 2.00
CA ARG A 201 16.03 -12.54 1.59
C ARG A 201 15.07 -13.00 2.69
N VAL A 202 15.50 -12.93 3.96
CA VAL A 202 14.62 -13.20 5.12
C VAL A 202 13.50 -12.17 5.18
N PHE A 203 13.83 -10.89 5.06
CA PHE A 203 12.89 -9.77 5.00
C PHE A 203 11.83 -9.99 3.90
N LEU A 204 12.25 -10.19 2.65
CA LEU A 204 11.35 -10.44 1.51
C LEU A 204 10.41 -11.61 1.80
N LYS A 205 10.96 -12.75 2.26
CA LYS A 205 10.17 -13.95 2.55
C LYS A 205 9.12 -13.70 3.63
N ARG A 206 9.45 -12.97 4.71
CA ARG A 206 8.50 -12.68 5.80
C ARG A 206 7.41 -11.72 5.35
N PHE A 207 7.75 -10.69 4.58
CA PHE A 207 6.80 -9.73 4.03
C PHE A 207 5.84 -10.41 3.04
N HIS A 208 6.36 -11.19 2.09
CA HIS A 208 5.55 -11.95 1.14
C HIS A 208 4.63 -12.96 1.84
N LYS A 209 5.12 -13.65 2.89
CA LYS A 209 4.29 -14.57 3.69
C LYS A 209 3.10 -13.88 4.36
N LYS A 210 3.23 -12.60 4.72
CA LYS A 210 2.16 -11.76 5.29
C LYS A 210 1.31 -11.05 4.22
N GLY A 211 1.59 -11.31 2.93
CA GLY A 211 0.89 -10.68 1.81
C GLY A 211 1.25 -9.20 1.62
N VAL A 212 2.45 -8.79 2.03
CA VAL A 212 2.99 -7.45 1.82
C VAL A 212 4.00 -7.49 0.68
N LYS A 213 3.79 -6.67 -0.34
CA LYS A 213 4.68 -6.53 -1.50
C LYS A 213 5.83 -5.56 -1.22
N VAL A 214 6.97 -5.73 -1.87
CA VAL A 214 8.18 -4.93 -1.60
C VAL A 214 8.66 -4.21 -2.86
N ILE A 215 8.72 -2.88 -2.78
CA ILE A 215 9.15 -1.98 -3.85
C ILE A 215 10.44 -1.30 -3.38
N LEU A 216 11.44 -1.22 -4.26
CA LEU A 216 12.70 -0.52 -3.96
C LEU A 216 12.78 0.84 -4.66
N THR A 217 13.30 1.83 -3.95
CA THR A 217 13.56 3.16 -4.52
C THR A 217 14.96 3.23 -5.12
N PHE A 218 15.07 3.71 -6.36
CA PHE A 218 16.32 4.01 -7.04
C PHE A 218 16.32 5.44 -7.56
N ASN A 219 17.35 6.20 -7.21
CA ASN A 219 17.69 7.45 -7.89
C ASN A 219 18.76 7.12 -8.94
N PHE A 220 18.37 7.02 -10.21
CA PHE A 220 19.31 6.81 -11.33
C PHE A 220 19.81 8.12 -11.94
N ASN A 221 19.41 9.29 -11.41
CA ASN A 221 19.90 10.56 -11.93
C ASN A 221 21.38 10.77 -11.59
N ALA A 222 21.69 10.69 -10.30
CA ALA A 222 22.98 11.07 -9.77
C ALA A 222 23.61 9.94 -8.95
N ILE A 223 24.93 9.79 -9.10
CA ILE A 223 25.77 8.82 -8.38
C ILE A 223 26.88 9.55 -7.62
N SER A 224 27.48 8.87 -6.63
CA SER A 224 28.69 9.36 -5.97
C SER A 224 29.85 9.42 -6.98
N ILE A 225 30.73 10.42 -6.87
CA ILE A 225 32.02 10.42 -7.58
C ILE A 225 32.88 9.19 -7.26
N ASN A 226 32.63 8.51 -6.13
CA ASN A 226 33.30 7.27 -5.74
C ASN A 226 32.58 6.01 -6.26
N HIS A 227 31.51 6.15 -7.04
CA HIS A 227 30.74 4.99 -7.50
C HIS A 227 31.60 4.11 -8.40
N LYS A 228 31.53 2.81 -8.14
CA LYS A 228 32.23 1.75 -8.88
C LYS A 228 32.13 1.86 -10.41
N TRP A 229 31.01 2.35 -10.94
CA TRP A 229 30.81 2.51 -12.38
C TRP A 229 31.73 3.55 -13.01
N ILE A 230 32.12 4.59 -12.27
CA ILE A 230 33.09 5.59 -12.74
C ILE A 230 34.48 4.95 -12.79
N GLN A 231 34.87 4.28 -11.71
CA GLN A 231 36.17 3.59 -11.60
C GLN A 231 36.35 2.51 -12.66
N GLU A 232 35.27 1.79 -12.99
CA GLU A 232 35.26 0.70 -13.98
C GLU A 232 34.94 1.18 -15.40
N ASN A 233 34.72 2.49 -15.62
CA ASN A 233 34.29 3.07 -16.89
C ASN A 233 33.07 2.33 -17.50
N LYS A 234 32.04 2.07 -16.69
CA LYS A 234 30.83 1.33 -17.09
C LYS A 234 29.67 2.20 -17.54
N VAL A 235 29.71 3.48 -17.23
CA VAL A 235 28.66 4.46 -17.59
C VAL A 235 29.25 5.65 -18.32
N GLU A 236 28.38 6.53 -18.81
CA GLU A 236 28.73 7.87 -19.28
C GLU A 236 28.11 8.89 -18.33
N LEU A 237 28.86 9.96 -18.06
CA LEU A 237 28.45 11.07 -17.19
C LEU A 237 28.04 12.27 -18.06
N THR A 238 27.06 13.04 -17.58
CA THR A 238 26.58 14.21 -18.32
C THR A 238 27.68 15.28 -18.36
N LEU A 239 28.17 15.60 -19.57
CA LEU A 239 29.22 16.61 -19.75
C LEU A 239 28.71 18.00 -19.38
N PHE A 240 29.55 18.76 -18.68
CA PHE A 240 29.27 20.15 -18.38
C PHE A 240 29.34 21.00 -19.65
N LYS A 241 28.30 21.82 -19.89
CA LYS A 241 28.19 22.73 -21.05
C LYS A 241 28.26 24.17 -20.59
N ASP A 242 28.82 25.05 -21.43
CA ASP A 242 28.95 26.48 -21.12
C ASP A 242 27.61 27.17 -20.81
N SER A 243 26.51 26.66 -21.38
CA SER A 243 25.15 27.13 -21.09
C SER A 243 24.74 26.97 -19.62
N PHE A 244 25.46 26.15 -18.84
CA PHE A 244 25.20 25.94 -17.41
C PHE A 244 26.00 26.86 -16.50
N ASN A 245 26.96 27.65 -17.02
CA ASN A 245 27.88 28.48 -16.22
C ASN A 245 27.19 29.48 -15.26
N LYS A 246 25.92 29.82 -15.49
CA LYS A 246 25.13 30.74 -14.64
C LYS A 246 24.16 30.02 -13.68
N ARG A 247 24.09 28.69 -13.71
CA ARG A 247 23.16 27.91 -12.89
C ARG A 247 23.81 27.49 -11.57
N ILE A 248 22.99 27.31 -10.55
CA ILE A 248 23.40 26.77 -9.25
C ILE A 248 22.74 25.39 -9.09
N SER A 249 23.38 24.49 -8.36
CA SER A 249 22.76 23.19 -8.06
C SER A 249 21.51 23.38 -7.19
N ARG A 250 20.65 22.34 -7.13
CA ARG A 250 19.44 22.30 -6.32
C ARG A 250 19.68 22.73 -4.87
N TYR A 251 20.84 22.39 -4.30
CA TYR A 251 21.20 22.64 -2.90
C TYR A 251 22.26 23.75 -2.75
N GLY A 252 22.30 24.72 -3.67
CA GLY A 252 23.16 25.91 -3.53
C GLY A 252 24.63 25.70 -3.89
N LYS A 253 25.03 24.52 -4.37
CA LYS A 253 26.42 24.20 -4.72
C LYS A 253 26.74 24.56 -6.17
N ALA A 254 28.02 24.48 -6.53
CA ALA A 254 28.43 24.51 -7.92
C ALA A 254 27.77 23.36 -8.70
N ILE A 255 27.23 23.67 -9.88
CA ILE A 255 26.56 22.70 -10.75
C ILE A 255 27.56 21.88 -11.60
N ASN A 256 28.82 22.32 -11.66
CA ASN A 256 29.91 21.55 -12.26
C ASN A 256 30.65 20.73 -11.20
N VAL A 257 31.02 19.50 -11.56
CA VAL A 257 31.85 18.61 -10.76
C VAL A 257 33.08 18.24 -11.57
N ASP A 258 34.26 18.41 -10.99
CA ASP A 258 35.53 18.07 -11.62
C ASP A 258 35.91 16.64 -11.24
N ILE A 259 36.15 15.81 -12.25
CA ILE A 259 36.67 14.45 -12.11
C ILE A 259 37.83 14.33 -13.11
N ASP A 260 39.04 14.15 -12.59
CA ASP A 260 40.29 14.02 -13.35
C ASP A 260 40.53 15.15 -14.38
N GLY A 261 40.14 16.39 -14.04
CA GLY A 261 40.32 17.57 -14.88
C GLY A 261 39.23 17.78 -15.93
N GLN A 262 38.25 16.88 -16.02
CA GLN A 262 37.07 17.02 -16.85
C GLN A 262 35.87 17.47 -16.02
N LYS A 263 35.11 18.44 -16.55
CA LYS A 263 33.92 18.97 -15.88
C LYS A 263 32.65 18.24 -16.32
N PHE A 264 31.89 17.78 -15.34
CA PHE A 264 30.60 17.11 -15.49
C PHE A 264 29.48 17.93 -14.85
N TYR A 265 28.25 17.72 -15.30
CA TYR A 265 27.05 18.31 -14.74
C TYR A 265 26.58 17.54 -13.50
N SER A 266 26.02 18.25 -12.53
CA SER A 266 25.39 17.65 -11.36
C SER A 266 24.28 18.55 -10.83
N VAL A 267 23.03 18.07 -10.89
CA VAL A 267 21.89 18.82 -10.36
C VAL A 267 22.00 19.00 -8.85
N PHE A 268 22.64 18.09 -8.12
CA PHE A 268 22.80 18.17 -6.66
C PHE A 268 24.15 18.76 -6.23
N GLY A 269 25.09 18.90 -7.16
CA GLY A 269 26.45 19.33 -6.92
C GLY A 269 27.30 18.27 -6.21
N SER A 270 28.62 18.51 -6.18
CA SER A 270 29.58 17.58 -5.57
C SER A 270 29.20 17.20 -4.12
N PRO A 271 29.35 15.94 -3.71
CA PRO A 271 30.00 14.82 -4.42
C PRO A 271 29.07 13.97 -5.29
N ASN A 272 27.89 14.47 -5.66
CA ASN A 272 27.04 13.83 -6.67
C ASN A 272 27.50 14.21 -8.08
N VAL A 273 27.39 13.31 -9.04
CA VAL A 273 27.54 13.57 -10.48
C VAL A 273 26.42 12.89 -11.26
N ASP A 274 25.90 13.57 -12.29
CA ASP A 274 24.75 13.08 -13.04
C ASP A 274 25.17 12.12 -14.16
N LEU A 275 24.41 11.04 -14.31
CA LEU A 275 24.54 10.05 -15.37
C LEU A 275 23.96 10.59 -16.69
N ASP A 276 24.60 10.29 -17.81
CA ASP A 276 23.96 10.46 -19.11
C ASP A 276 22.96 9.33 -19.34
N LEU A 277 21.69 9.58 -19.01
CA LEU A 277 20.60 8.62 -19.15
C LEU A 277 20.17 8.39 -20.60
N THR A 278 20.70 9.15 -21.57
CA THR A 278 20.49 8.90 -23.01
C THR A 278 21.50 7.89 -23.57
N SER A 279 22.60 7.65 -22.84
CA SER A 279 23.63 6.70 -23.24
C SER A 279 23.14 5.26 -23.15
N VAL A 280 23.26 4.52 -24.27
CA VAL A 280 22.98 3.07 -24.33
C VAL A 280 23.85 2.30 -23.33
N LYS A 281 25.07 2.77 -23.09
CA LYS A 281 26.02 2.16 -22.15
C LYS A 281 25.49 2.30 -20.71
N THR A 282 25.08 3.50 -20.33
CA THR A 282 24.46 3.78 -19.02
C THR A 282 23.15 3.02 -18.83
N GLN A 283 22.25 3.06 -19.81
CA GLN A 283 20.96 2.35 -19.74
C GLN A 283 21.14 0.84 -19.55
N LYS A 284 22.12 0.24 -20.23
CA LYS A 284 22.44 -1.18 -20.06
C LYS A 284 22.80 -1.54 -18.62
N GLU A 285 23.62 -0.73 -17.94
CA GLU A 285 23.96 -0.98 -16.55
C GLU A 285 22.78 -0.79 -15.60
N ILE A 286 21.92 0.20 -15.85
CA ILE A 286 20.65 0.37 -15.13
C ILE A 286 19.75 -0.86 -15.30
N TYR A 287 19.63 -1.40 -16.52
CA TYR A 287 18.86 -2.62 -16.75
C TYR A 287 19.46 -3.83 -16.03
N ASN A 288 20.79 -3.92 -15.94
CA ASN A 288 21.45 -4.96 -15.14
C ASN A 288 21.15 -4.82 -13.63
N VAL A 289 20.93 -3.61 -13.12
CA VAL A 289 20.48 -3.38 -11.73
C VAL A 289 19.06 -3.86 -11.54
N ILE A 290 18.16 -3.50 -12.45
CA ILE A 290 16.75 -3.93 -12.42
C ILE A 290 16.67 -5.46 -12.47
N ASP A 291 17.40 -6.09 -13.39
CA ASP A 291 17.48 -7.55 -13.51
C ASP A 291 17.98 -8.22 -12.21
N PHE A 292 19.01 -7.66 -11.58
CA PHE A 292 19.54 -8.16 -10.31
C PHE A 292 18.47 -8.18 -9.20
N TRP A 293 17.80 -7.06 -8.98
CA TRP A 293 16.81 -6.97 -7.90
C TRP A 293 15.51 -7.74 -8.23
N MET A 294 15.12 -7.79 -9.49
CA MET A 294 13.98 -8.61 -9.92
C MET A 294 14.25 -10.12 -9.70
N LYS A 295 15.49 -10.58 -9.90
CA LYS A 295 15.93 -11.95 -9.56
C LYS A 295 15.84 -12.24 -8.07
N GLU A 296 16.23 -11.29 -7.21
CA GLU A 296 16.10 -11.43 -5.75
C GLU A 296 14.63 -11.44 -5.29
N GLY A 297 13.70 -10.94 -6.12
CA GLY A 297 12.27 -11.18 -5.97
C GLY A 297 11.42 -9.99 -5.58
N ILE A 298 11.92 -8.75 -5.73
CA ILE A 298 11.15 -7.52 -5.46
C ILE A 298 9.90 -7.42 -6.35
N ASP A 299 8.86 -6.73 -5.90
CA ASP A 299 7.56 -6.60 -6.59
C ASP A 299 7.43 -5.31 -7.41
N GLY A 300 8.46 -4.46 -7.44
CA GLY A 300 8.48 -3.25 -8.25
C GLY A 300 9.59 -2.30 -7.86
N ILE A 301 9.69 -1.20 -8.60
CA ILE A 301 10.64 -0.13 -8.33
C ILE A 301 9.96 1.24 -8.32
N LEU A 302 10.47 2.15 -7.50
CA LEU A 302 10.18 3.57 -7.56
C LEU A 302 11.42 4.28 -8.11
N LEU A 303 11.25 4.97 -9.23
CA LEU A 303 12.28 5.84 -9.81
C LEU A 303 12.18 7.21 -9.16
N ASP A 304 13.13 7.53 -8.29
CA ASP A 304 13.17 8.81 -7.58
C ASP A 304 13.88 9.88 -8.41
N ASN A 305 13.64 11.16 -8.09
CA ASN A 305 14.25 12.30 -8.76
C ASN A 305 13.98 12.34 -10.28
N ALA A 306 12.82 11.82 -10.71
CA ALA A 306 12.43 11.72 -12.12
C ALA A 306 12.27 13.07 -12.82
N ALA A 307 12.13 14.17 -12.07
CA ALA A 307 12.16 15.51 -12.66
C ALA A 307 13.52 15.81 -13.31
N PHE A 308 14.61 15.21 -12.85
CA PHE A 308 15.96 15.61 -13.20
C PHE A 308 16.65 14.74 -14.27
N PHE A 309 16.03 13.64 -14.72
CA PHE A 309 16.67 12.58 -15.52
C PHE A 309 17.44 12.99 -16.78
N VAL A 310 16.86 13.81 -17.66
CA VAL A 310 17.54 14.16 -18.93
C VAL A 310 17.50 15.66 -19.15
N GLU A 311 18.68 16.27 -19.26
CA GLU A 311 18.84 17.68 -19.54
C GLU A 311 18.56 17.97 -21.03
N GLY A 312 17.34 18.42 -21.32
CA GLY A 312 16.91 18.80 -22.66
C GLY A 312 17.75 19.94 -23.27
N LYS A 313 17.84 19.94 -24.61
CA LYS A 313 18.39 21.08 -25.39
C LYS A 313 17.40 22.24 -25.54
N GLU A 314 16.12 21.98 -25.31
CA GLU A 314 15.03 22.94 -25.46
C GLU A 314 14.64 23.47 -24.09
N GLN A 315 14.54 24.81 -23.95
CA GLN A 315 13.78 25.39 -22.83
C GLN A 315 12.38 24.77 -22.89
N THR A 316 11.93 24.19 -21.77
CA THR A 316 10.63 23.55 -21.70
C THR A 316 9.55 24.45 -22.27
N GLN A 317 8.87 23.97 -23.32
CA GLN A 317 7.53 24.46 -23.70
C GLN A 317 6.49 24.05 -22.65
N SER A 318 6.85 24.03 -21.38
CA SER A 318 5.86 23.91 -20.33
C SER A 318 5.06 25.21 -20.34
N ASN A 319 3.74 25.12 -20.45
CA ASN A 319 2.82 26.23 -20.15
C ASN A 319 2.90 26.69 -18.66
N LEU A 320 3.94 26.28 -17.93
CA LEU A 320 4.29 26.85 -16.64
C LEU A 320 4.68 28.32 -16.89
N SER A 321 4.01 29.23 -16.20
CA SER A 321 4.23 30.68 -16.31
C SER A 321 5.72 31.01 -16.24
N SER A 322 6.18 32.04 -16.96
CA SER A 322 7.56 32.57 -16.85
C SER A 322 8.03 32.73 -15.40
N ILE A 323 7.09 33.09 -14.53
CA ILE A 323 7.25 33.21 -13.07
C ILE A 323 7.81 31.93 -12.42
N TRP A 324 7.42 30.74 -12.88
CA TRP A 324 7.89 29.49 -12.25
C TRP A 324 9.37 29.25 -12.55
N LEU A 325 9.80 29.41 -13.81
CA LEU A 325 11.23 29.28 -14.15
C LEU A 325 12.08 30.40 -13.53
N GLU A 326 11.51 31.60 -13.39
CA GLU A 326 12.16 32.72 -12.69
C GLU A 326 12.36 32.42 -11.20
N ASN A 327 11.36 31.85 -10.54
CA ASN A 327 11.40 31.52 -9.10
C ASN A 327 12.12 30.21 -8.80
N CYS A 328 12.20 29.32 -9.78
CA CYS A 328 12.69 27.96 -9.64
C CYS A 328 13.77 27.66 -10.69
N PRO A 329 14.87 28.43 -10.74
CA PRO A 329 15.88 28.27 -11.80
C PRO A 329 16.56 26.89 -11.76
N ASN A 330 16.51 26.20 -10.62
CA ASN A 330 17.13 24.90 -10.39
C ASN A 330 16.17 23.73 -10.58
N SER A 331 14.87 23.98 -10.78
CA SER A 331 13.89 22.94 -11.08
C SER A 331 13.90 22.67 -12.59
N GLN A 332 14.70 21.69 -13.02
CA GLN A 332 14.70 21.26 -14.42
C GLN A 332 13.73 20.10 -14.60
N ILE A 333 12.71 20.29 -15.45
CA ILE A 333 12.61 19.98 -16.90
C ILE A 333 12.26 18.51 -17.12
N TYR A 334 10.97 18.27 -16.91
CA TYR A 334 10.18 17.25 -17.58
C TYR A 334 10.38 17.34 -19.11
N GLY A 335 11.20 16.46 -19.67
CA GLY A 335 11.47 16.37 -21.11
C GLY A 335 11.05 15.04 -21.71
N SER A 336 10.73 14.99 -23.01
CA SER A 336 10.33 13.76 -23.70
C SER A 336 11.37 12.64 -23.58
N GLU A 337 12.66 12.98 -23.47
CA GLU A 337 13.74 12.01 -23.28
C GLU A 337 13.68 11.35 -21.90
N SER A 338 13.24 12.06 -20.85
CA SER A 338 12.99 11.45 -19.54
C SER A 338 11.88 10.39 -19.64
N VAL A 339 10.83 10.63 -20.43
CA VAL A 339 9.77 9.64 -20.68
C VAL A 339 10.32 8.43 -21.43
N LYS A 340 11.16 8.62 -22.45
CA LYS A 340 11.81 7.52 -23.18
C LYS A 340 12.69 6.66 -22.27
N PHE A 341 13.44 7.28 -21.36
CA PHE A 341 14.22 6.54 -20.37
C PHE A 341 13.31 5.66 -19.49
N VAL A 342 12.23 6.23 -18.95
CA VAL A 342 11.25 5.48 -18.13
C VAL A 342 10.53 4.40 -18.96
N GLU A 343 10.25 4.64 -20.25
CA GLU A 343 9.71 3.66 -21.17
C GLU A 343 10.65 2.45 -21.33
N GLY A 344 11.96 2.69 -21.50
CA GLY A 344 12.96 1.63 -21.56
C GLY A 344 13.01 0.80 -20.26
N VAL A 345 12.92 1.45 -19.11
CA VAL A 345 12.77 0.76 -17.80
C VAL A 345 11.49 -0.08 -17.77
N ARG A 346 10.35 0.45 -18.21
CA ARG A 346 9.07 -0.27 -18.28
C ARG A 346 9.15 -1.50 -19.18
N GLN A 347 9.86 -1.41 -20.30
CA GLN A 347 10.11 -2.54 -21.20
C GLN A 347 10.92 -3.64 -20.53
N GLU A 348 11.95 -3.29 -19.74
CA GLU A 348 12.74 -4.26 -18.98
C GLU A 348 11.87 -4.98 -17.94
N ILE A 349 11.05 -4.25 -17.19
CA ILE A 349 10.12 -4.84 -16.22
C ILE A 349 9.06 -5.71 -16.94
N ASN A 350 8.62 -5.35 -18.15
CA ASN A 350 7.67 -6.15 -18.92
C ASN A 350 8.20 -7.54 -19.29
N LYS A 351 9.51 -7.69 -19.52
CA LYS A 351 10.15 -9.00 -19.72
C LYS A 351 9.91 -9.89 -18.49
N TRP A 352 10.15 -9.35 -17.30
CA TRP A 352 9.90 -10.02 -16.03
C TRP A 352 8.43 -10.38 -15.79
N ILE A 353 7.50 -9.48 -16.13
CA ILE A 353 6.06 -9.78 -16.03
C ILE A 353 5.71 -10.96 -16.94
N LYS A 354 6.20 -10.97 -18.18
CA LYS A 354 5.94 -12.03 -19.15
C LYS A 354 6.49 -13.38 -18.69
N GLU A 355 7.71 -13.40 -18.14
CA GLU A 355 8.38 -14.62 -17.70
C GLU A 355 7.79 -15.18 -16.39
N SER A 356 7.52 -14.30 -15.42
CA SER A 356 7.07 -14.73 -14.09
C SER A 356 5.54 -14.87 -13.97
N GLY A 357 4.77 -14.24 -14.87
CA GLY A 357 3.31 -14.11 -14.76
C GLY A 357 2.84 -13.25 -13.57
N ARG A 358 3.76 -12.53 -12.91
CA ARG A 358 3.48 -11.71 -11.73
C ARG A 358 3.49 -10.22 -12.09
N GLU A 359 2.59 -9.48 -11.47
CA GLU A 359 2.55 -8.02 -11.57
C GLU A 359 3.82 -7.40 -10.97
N LYS A 360 4.34 -6.34 -11.63
CA LYS A 360 5.50 -5.57 -11.18
C LYS A 360 5.22 -4.08 -11.32
N LEU A 361 5.27 -3.36 -10.21
CA LEU A 361 5.01 -1.92 -10.17
C LEU A 361 6.19 -1.13 -10.73
N LEU A 362 5.92 -0.18 -11.62
CA LEU A 362 6.83 0.93 -11.91
C LEU A 362 6.21 2.23 -11.40
N ALA A 363 6.80 2.77 -10.33
CA ALA A 363 6.43 4.07 -9.78
C ALA A 363 7.47 5.13 -10.16
N VAL A 364 7.04 6.39 -10.26
CA VAL A 364 7.91 7.55 -10.45
C VAL A 364 7.63 8.60 -9.39
N ASN A 365 8.68 9.17 -8.82
CA ASN A 365 8.62 10.33 -7.95
C ASN A 365 9.42 11.48 -8.56
N SER A 366 8.86 12.68 -8.54
CA SER A 366 9.54 13.88 -9.06
C SER A 366 10.86 14.16 -8.34
N GLY A 367 10.99 13.76 -7.07
CA GLY A 367 12.04 14.25 -6.20
C GLY A 367 11.80 15.70 -5.81
N ASP A 368 12.68 16.27 -4.99
CA ASP A 368 12.49 17.65 -4.52
C ASP A 368 12.93 18.66 -5.57
N THR A 369 11.96 19.13 -6.34
CA THR A 369 12.10 20.20 -7.33
C THR A 369 12.33 21.57 -6.70
N GLY A 370 12.13 21.72 -5.39
CA GLY A 370 12.12 23.00 -4.67
C GLY A 370 10.89 23.87 -4.90
N CYS A 371 10.08 23.50 -5.88
CA CYS A 371 8.89 24.23 -6.27
C CYS A 371 7.69 23.30 -6.33
N GLY A 372 6.62 23.74 -5.68
CA GLY A 372 5.36 23.00 -5.68
C GLY A 372 4.74 22.94 -7.07
N VAL A 373 3.64 22.19 -7.17
CA VAL A 373 2.94 21.90 -8.42
C VAL A 373 2.08 23.05 -8.98
N GLY A 374 2.18 24.27 -8.43
CA GLY A 374 1.36 25.43 -8.83
C GLY A 374 -0.16 25.13 -8.82
N ASP A 375 -0.94 25.86 -9.61
CA ASP A 375 -2.38 25.58 -9.88
C ASP A 375 -2.64 24.89 -11.24
N ASN A 376 -1.57 24.62 -11.98
CA ASN A 376 -1.58 23.85 -13.22
C ASN A 376 -1.56 22.34 -12.91
N PRO A 377 -1.97 21.48 -13.86
CA PRO A 377 -1.80 20.04 -13.72
C PRO A 377 -0.34 19.68 -13.43
N ASP A 378 -0.14 18.71 -12.54
CA ASP A 378 1.18 18.22 -12.15
C ASP A 378 1.96 17.74 -13.40
N PRO A 379 3.13 18.32 -13.70
CA PRO A 379 3.93 17.92 -14.86
C PRO A 379 4.33 16.43 -14.85
N MET A 380 4.29 15.77 -13.70
CA MET A 380 4.46 14.32 -13.59
C MET A 380 3.52 13.53 -14.50
N LEU A 381 2.36 14.09 -14.90
CA LEU A 381 1.43 13.48 -15.84
C LEU A 381 2.06 13.07 -17.17
N MET A 382 3.23 13.60 -17.55
CA MET A 382 3.93 13.15 -18.75
C MET A 382 4.30 11.65 -18.71
N PHE A 383 4.46 11.07 -17.52
CA PHE A 383 4.81 9.66 -17.34
C PHE A 383 3.58 8.75 -17.30
N ARG A 384 2.36 9.31 -17.44
CA ARG A 384 1.12 8.55 -17.27
C ARG A 384 1.05 7.32 -18.16
N ASP A 385 1.61 7.33 -19.36
CA ASP A 385 1.50 6.21 -20.31
C ASP A 385 2.56 5.11 -20.08
N VAL A 386 3.59 5.40 -19.27
CA VAL A 386 4.72 4.49 -19.05
C VAL A 386 4.85 4.01 -17.59
N ALA A 387 4.40 4.81 -16.62
CA ALA A 387 4.42 4.47 -15.20
C ALA A 387 3.04 4.01 -14.70
N ASP A 388 3.05 3.07 -13.75
CA ASP A 388 1.84 2.55 -13.11
C ASP A 388 1.35 3.48 -11.98
N LEU A 389 2.27 4.24 -11.38
CA LEU A 389 2.04 5.16 -10.27
C LEU A 389 2.95 6.40 -10.40
N MET A 390 2.39 7.58 -10.27
CA MET A 390 3.12 8.85 -10.22
C MET A 390 2.86 9.52 -8.87
N VAL A 391 3.90 9.69 -8.05
CA VAL A 391 3.76 10.33 -6.74
C VAL A 391 3.33 11.78 -6.95
N SER A 392 2.15 12.10 -6.42
CA SER A 392 1.52 13.41 -6.53
C SER A 392 1.98 14.32 -5.40
N ARG A 393 2.29 15.57 -5.73
CA ARG A 393 2.62 16.61 -4.75
C ARG A 393 1.42 17.43 -4.27
N GLU A 394 0.18 17.04 -4.60
CA GLU A 394 -1.00 17.86 -4.28
C GLU A 394 -1.31 17.95 -2.78
N PHE A 395 -0.98 16.91 -2.02
CA PHE A 395 -1.34 16.80 -0.60
C PHE A 395 -0.14 16.86 0.35
N VAL A 396 1.07 16.96 -0.18
CA VAL A 396 2.24 17.20 0.66
C VAL A 396 2.21 18.62 1.21
N PHE A 397 2.89 18.85 2.33
CA PHE A 397 2.98 20.18 2.94
C PHE A 397 3.40 21.25 1.91
N ASN A 398 2.71 22.40 1.91
CA ASN A 398 2.85 23.48 0.92
C ASN A 398 2.87 23.01 -0.55
N ARG A 399 2.19 21.89 -0.86
CA ARG A 399 2.20 21.26 -2.20
C ARG A 399 3.58 20.98 -2.76
N GLY A 400 4.54 20.75 -1.87
CA GLY A 400 5.90 20.32 -2.20
C GLY A 400 6.86 21.48 -2.44
N GLU A 401 6.44 22.70 -2.12
CA GLU A 401 7.30 23.87 -2.12
C GLU A 401 8.31 23.82 -0.96
N SER A 402 9.57 24.13 -1.27
CA SER A 402 10.65 24.26 -0.27
C SER A 402 11.07 25.73 -0.06
N GLY A 403 10.46 26.68 -0.79
CA GLY A 403 10.91 28.07 -0.92
C GLY A 403 9.87 29.12 -0.52
N SER A 404 10.03 30.35 -1.04
CA SER A 404 9.14 31.49 -0.76
C SER A 404 7.68 31.15 -1.12
N PRO A 405 6.70 31.40 -0.23
CA PRO A 405 5.35 30.87 -0.36
C PRO A 405 4.67 31.31 -1.66
N LEU A 406 4.52 30.39 -2.59
CA LEU A 406 3.61 30.51 -3.71
C LEU A 406 2.19 30.63 -3.14
N THR A 407 1.43 31.57 -3.69
CA THR A 407 0.00 31.67 -3.39
C THR A 407 -0.75 30.73 -4.32
N PHE A 408 -1.56 29.83 -3.75
CA PHE A 408 -2.42 28.92 -4.50
C PHE A 408 -3.85 29.48 -4.51
N ASN A 409 -4.42 29.67 -5.69
CA ASN A 409 -5.78 30.20 -5.84
C ASN A 409 -6.85 29.12 -5.69
N LYS A 410 -6.49 27.84 -5.89
CA LYS A 410 -7.39 26.69 -5.73
C LYS A 410 -7.08 25.97 -4.43
N THR A 411 -8.08 25.40 -3.77
CA THR A 411 -7.86 24.40 -2.71
C THR A 411 -7.31 23.09 -3.28
N GLU A 412 -6.79 22.20 -2.42
CA GLU A 412 -6.20 20.93 -2.88
C GLU A 412 -7.24 20.07 -3.59
N ILE A 413 -8.48 20.02 -3.07
CA ILE A 413 -9.56 19.26 -3.70
C ILE A 413 -10.04 19.93 -4.99
N GLN A 414 -10.13 21.26 -5.02
CA GLN A 414 -10.47 21.98 -6.25
C GLN A 414 -9.47 21.67 -7.35
N LYS A 415 -8.17 21.71 -7.04
CA LYS A 415 -7.11 21.37 -7.98
C LYS A 415 -7.14 19.88 -8.36
N TYR A 416 -7.22 18.99 -7.38
CA TYR A 416 -7.30 17.55 -7.60
C TYR A 416 -8.50 17.15 -8.49
N SER A 417 -9.61 17.86 -8.37
CA SER A 417 -10.80 17.59 -9.17
C SER A 417 -10.66 17.96 -10.65
N THR A 418 -9.61 18.70 -11.02
CA THR A 418 -9.31 19.03 -12.43
C THR A 418 -8.65 17.87 -13.19
N TYR A 419 -8.10 16.88 -12.50
CA TYR A 419 -7.54 15.69 -13.13
C TYR A 419 -8.64 14.84 -13.77
N SER A 420 -8.34 14.23 -14.91
CA SER A 420 -9.22 13.22 -15.51
C SER A 420 -9.26 11.97 -14.63
N ASP A 421 -10.31 11.16 -14.74
CA ASP A 421 -10.39 9.91 -13.97
C ASP A 421 -9.26 8.93 -14.32
N SER A 422 -8.79 8.93 -15.58
CA SER A 422 -7.62 8.15 -15.99
C SER A 422 -6.31 8.64 -15.35
N ASP A 423 -6.17 9.95 -15.12
CA ASP A 423 -4.99 10.50 -14.44
C ASP A 423 -5.04 10.12 -12.95
N LYS A 424 -6.19 10.34 -12.29
CA LYS A 424 -6.41 10.01 -10.87
C LYS A 424 -6.06 8.56 -10.57
N ASP A 425 -6.40 7.65 -11.47
CA ASP A 425 -6.12 6.22 -11.40
C ASP A 425 -4.63 5.83 -11.30
N LYS A 426 -3.73 6.78 -11.58
CA LYS A 426 -2.28 6.62 -11.53
C LYS A 426 -1.61 7.57 -10.55
N LEU A 427 -2.33 8.49 -9.92
CA LEU A 427 -1.78 9.41 -8.92
C LEU A 427 -1.58 8.68 -7.59
N GLY A 428 -0.31 8.58 -7.17
CA GLY A 428 0.10 8.18 -5.84
C GLY A 428 -0.14 9.33 -4.86
N LEU A 429 -1.14 9.21 -3.99
CA LEU A 429 -1.54 10.27 -3.08
C LEU A 429 -0.83 10.09 -1.74
N THR A 430 -0.01 11.07 -1.37
CA THR A 430 0.71 11.09 -0.10
C THR A 430 0.80 12.52 0.43
N THR A 431 1.00 12.64 1.74
CA THR A 431 1.22 13.90 2.44
C THR A 431 2.70 14.14 2.78
N SER A 432 3.54 13.11 2.64
CA SER A 432 4.97 13.19 2.93
C SER A 432 5.76 12.25 1.99
N THR A 433 7.05 12.52 1.79
CA THR A 433 7.95 11.71 0.96
C THR A 433 9.35 11.71 1.57
N SER A 434 10.33 11.03 0.95
CA SER A 434 11.75 11.13 1.33
C SER A 434 12.28 12.58 1.37
N ASN A 435 11.67 13.50 0.62
CA ASN A 435 12.15 14.87 0.52
C ASN A 435 11.10 15.89 0.99
N ASN A 436 9.99 15.43 1.59
CA ASN A 436 8.96 16.30 2.18
C ASN A 436 8.54 15.71 3.53
N PRO A 437 8.90 16.38 4.65
CA PRO A 437 8.71 15.85 5.99
C PRO A 437 7.23 15.72 6.35
N THR A 438 6.98 14.95 7.40
CA THR A 438 5.64 14.76 7.96
C THR A 438 5.04 16.08 8.48
N HIS A 439 3.72 16.18 8.46
CA HIS A 439 2.96 17.28 9.03
C HIS A 439 1.65 16.78 9.65
N SER A 440 1.12 17.50 10.64
CA SER A 440 -0.01 17.05 11.47
C SER A 440 -1.40 17.24 10.86
N ASN A 441 -1.49 17.50 9.55
CA ASN A 441 -2.77 17.80 8.90
C ASN A 441 -3.53 16.51 8.54
N MET A 442 -4.28 15.99 9.51
CA MET A 442 -5.07 14.76 9.35
C MET A 442 -6.18 14.86 8.30
N ASN A 443 -6.66 16.07 7.96
CA ASN A 443 -7.60 16.24 6.85
C ASN A 443 -6.96 15.88 5.52
N GLN A 444 -5.73 16.34 5.27
CA GLN A 444 -4.99 16.00 4.05
C GLN A 444 -4.69 14.49 3.99
N LEU A 445 -4.26 13.89 5.10
CA LEU A 445 -4.04 12.43 5.15
C LEU A 445 -5.34 11.64 4.92
N ALA A 446 -6.47 12.10 5.48
CA ALA A 446 -7.76 11.47 5.23
C ALA A 446 -8.18 11.60 3.77
N LEU A 447 -7.91 12.73 3.13
CA LEU A 447 -8.20 12.95 1.72
C LEU A 447 -7.42 11.99 0.81
N THR A 448 -6.14 11.72 1.09
CA THR A 448 -5.36 10.76 0.28
C THR A 448 -5.97 9.35 0.31
N LEU A 449 -6.62 8.98 1.42
CA LEU A 449 -7.31 7.69 1.58
C LEU A 449 -8.74 7.70 1.02
N LEU A 450 -9.43 8.83 1.02
CA LEU A 450 -10.85 8.95 0.63
C LEU A 450 -11.07 9.34 -0.84
N LEU A 451 -10.07 9.91 -1.51
CA LEU A 451 -10.14 10.25 -2.93
C LEU A 451 -9.85 9.02 -3.82
N PRO A 452 -10.25 9.06 -5.11
CA PRO A 452 -9.72 8.15 -6.12
C PRO A 452 -8.19 8.18 -6.17
N GLY A 453 -7.55 7.15 -6.73
CA GLY A 453 -6.09 7.06 -6.82
C GLY A 453 -5.46 6.10 -5.82
N LEU A 454 -4.15 6.26 -5.60
CA LEU A 454 -3.29 5.23 -5.00
C LEU A 454 -2.72 5.76 -3.68
N PRO A 455 -3.37 5.52 -2.53
CA PRO A 455 -2.92 6.06 -1.25
C PRO A 455 -1.56 5.47 -0.84
N ILE A 456 -0.63 6.34 -0.49
CA ILE A 456 0.67 6.01 0.09
C ILE A 456 0.78 6.77 1.42
N ILE A 457 1.01 6.06 2.50
CA ILE A 457 1.31 6.64 3.81
C ILE A 457 2.83 6.62 3.97
N TYR A 458 3.43 7.78 4.20
CA TYR A 458 4.84 7.86 4.58
C TYR A 458 4.99 7.66 6.09
N TYR A 459 5.98 6.89 6.53
CA TYR A 459 6.12 6.50 7.93
C TYR A 459 6.11 7.70 8.89
N GLY A 460 5.48 7.51 10.05
CA GLY A 460 5.29 8.56 11.05
C GLY A 460 4.11 9.49 10.75
N THR A 461 3.70 9.67 9.50
CA THR A 461 2.55 10.53 9.15
C THR A 461 1.26 10.04 9.81
N GLU A 462 1.08 8.72 9.92
CA GLU A 462 -0.08 8.09 10.57
C GLU A 462 -0.22 8.43 12.05
N THR A 463 0.85 8.89 12.69
CA THR A 463 0.83 9.37 14.08
C THR A 463 0.36 10.83 14.19
N GLY A 464 0.32 11.57 13.07
CA GLY A 464 -0.02 12.99 13.02
C GLY A 464 0.98 13.90 13.73
N ILE A 465 2.25 13.47 13.85
CA ILE A 465 3.34 14.34 14.27
C ILE A 465 3.51 15.51 13.29
N ASN A 466 3.83 16.68 13.84
CA ASN A 466 4.10 17.86 13.03
C ASN A 466 5.56 17.84 12.51
N GLY A 467 5.95 18.80 11.67
CA GLY A 467 7.36 18.96 11.29
C GLY A 467 8.22 19.40 12.48
N LEU A 468 9.33 18.70 12.73
CA LEU A 468 10.26 19.02 13.82
C LEU A 468 10.90 20.40 13.61
N LYS A 469 11.05 21.18 14.68
CA LYS A 469 11.82 22.43 14.67
C LYS A 469 13.31 22.12 14.46
N LEU A 470 14.00 22.92 13.65
CA LEU A 470 15.40 22.67 13.25
C LEU A 470 16.36 22.46 14.42
N PHE A 471 16.23 23.25 15.49
CA PHE A 471 17.11 23.16 16.66
C PHE A 471 16.88 21.89 17.50
N ALA A 472 15.75 21.18 17.29
CA ALA A 472 15.40 19.97 18.02
C ALA A 472 15.87 18.69 17.29
N ILE A 473 16.49 18.80 16.11
CA ILE A 473 17.01 17.65 15.38
C ILE A 473 18.14 16.99 16.21
N PRO A 474 18.00 15.71 16.61
CA PRO A 474 19.00 15.04 17.43
C PRO A 474 20.28 14.77 16.63
N LYS A 475 21.44 15.08 17.22
CA LYS A 475 22.75 14.83 16.59
C LYS A 475 23.27 13.39 16.80
N ASN A 476 22.77 12.72 17.83
CA ASN A 476 23.20 11.41 18.29
C ASN A 476 22.24 10.26 17.92
N LEU A 477 21.03 10.57 17.46
CA LEU A 477 20.11 9.62 16.81
C LEU A 477 20.27 9.70 15.30
N TYR A 478 19.86 8.66 14.57
CA TYR A 478 19.82 8.69 13.09
C TYR A 478 19.15 9.99 12.58
N PRO A 479 19.75 10.70 11.60
CA PRO A 479 20.90 10.32 10.77
C PRO A 479 22.28 10.70 11.33
N LYS A 480 22.39 10.88 12.65
CA LYS A 480 23.63 11.18 13.40
C LYS A 480 24.33 12.45 12.92
N GLY A 481 23.54 13.51 12.71
CA GLY A 481 24.01 14.81 12.24
C GLY A 481 24.33 14.89 10.74
N LYS A 482 24.17 13.81 9.97
CA LYS A 482 24.28 13.85 8.51
C LYS A 482 23.13 14.66 7.90
N LEU A 483 23.44 15.36 6.82
CA LEU A 483 22.47 16.11 6.02
C LEU A 483 22.15 15.35 4.75
N TYR A 484 20.89 15.41 4.30
CA TYR A 484 20.52 14.91 2.99
C TYR A 484 21.09 15.80 1.90
N ASN A 485 21.89 15.25 1.00
CA ASN A 485 22.58 15.99 -0.06
C ASN A 485 23.42 17.22 0.39
N ASN A 486 23.75 17.32 1.68
CA ASN A 486 24.26 18.55 2.32
C ASN A 486 23.36 19.78 2.07
N GLU A 487 22.05 19.55 2.05
CA GLU A 487 21.03 20.59 1.96
C GLU A 487 21.09 21.56 3.15
N GLU A 488 21.16 22.85 2.85
CA GLU A 488 20.94 23.90 3.84
C GLU A 488 19.46 23.96 4.24
N GLY A 489 19.16 24.01 5.54
CA GLY A 489 17.78 24.10 6.04
C GLY A 489 17.11 22.78 6.41
N PHE A 490 17.79 21.64 6.24
CA PHE A 490 17.39 20.33 6.78
C PHE A 490 15.98 19.87 6.32
N TRP A 491 15.48 20.35 5.19
CA TRP A 491 14.11 20.04 4.78
C TRP A 491 13.93 18.55 4.53
N SER A 492 14.77 17.98 3.66
CA SER A 492 14.76 16.55 3.35
C SER A 492 15.24 15.72 4.54
N THR A 493 16.26 16.19 5.28
CA THR A 493 16.76 15.52 6.49
C THR A 493 15.66 15.26 7.52
N ARG A 494 14.68 16.16 7.67
CA ARG A 494 13.55 15.97 8.60
C ARG A 494 12.59 14.85 8.19
N SER A 495 12.62 14.39 6.94
CA SER A 495 11.86 13.22 6.48
C SER A 495 12.49 11.91 6.94
N HIS A 496 13.75 11.93 7.39
CA HIS A 496 14.56 10.77 7.74
C HIS A 496 14.74 10.61 9.27
N LEU A 497 13.83 11.17 10.07
CA LEU A 497 13.97 11.14 11.53
C LEU A 497 13.39 9.85 12.14
N PRO A 498 13.89 9.38 13.29
CA PRO A 498 13.48 8.10 13.87
C PRO A 498 11.98 7.99 14.11
N MET A 499 11.40 6.83 13.80
CA MET A 499 9.99 6.52 13.99
C MET A 499 9.58 6.65 15.47
N PRO A 500 8.55 7.46 15.82
CA PRO A 500 8.12 7.69 17.20
C PRO A 500 7.33 6.49 17.75
N TRP A 501 8.01 5.39 18.07
CA TRP A 501 7.37 4.19 18.59
C TRP A 501 6.83 4.36 20.01
N ASP A 502 7.67 4.87 20.90
CA ASP A 502 7.44 5.01 22.33
C ASP A 502 8.29 6.16 22.89
N PHE A 503 7.92 6.71 24.04
CA PHE A 503 8.64 7.86 24.61
C PHE A 503 10.06 7.51 25.09
N SER A 504 10.31 6.25 25.48
CA SER A 504 11.64 5.82 25.93
C SER A 504 12.62 5.56 24.78
N GLY A 505 12.13 5.44 23.55
CA GLY A 505 12.92 5.05 22.38
C GLY A 505 13.34 3.59 22.35
N ARG A 506 13.01 2.79 23.38
CA ARG A 506 13.44 1.39 23.48
C ARG A 506 12.82 0.48 22.41
N ARG A 507 11.69 0.88 21.83
CA ARG A 507 11.12 0.17 20.68
C ARG A 507 11.79 0.57 19.37
N PHE A 508 12.36 1.79 19.27
CA PHE A 508 13.24 2.15 18.16
C PHE A 508 14.57 1.40 18.25
N SER A 509 15.25 1.47 19.39
CA SER A 509 16.50 0.74 19.67
C SER A 509 16.55 0.30 21.13
N ALA A 510 16.81 -0.99 21.35
CA ALA A 510 16.86 -1.56 22.70
C ALA A 510 18.01 -1.01 23.57
N THR A 511 19.00 -0.34 22.97
CA THR A 511 20.16 0.24 23.69
C THR A 511 19.88 1.63 24.25
N LEU A 512 18.77 2.28 23.86
CA LEU A 512 18.37 3.57 24.42
C LEU A 512 17.94 3.44 25.88
N ASN A 513 18.63 4.16 26.77
CA ASN A 513 18.40 4.12 28.22
C ASN A 513 18.47 5.50 28.90
N ASP A 514 18.54 6.58 28.10
CA ASP A 514 18.58 7.97 28.56
C ASP A 514 17.35 8.77 28.04
N SER A 515 17.33 10.08 28.27
CA SER A 515 16.23 10.96 27.84
C SER A 515 16.29 11.35 26.37
N THR A 516 17.35 11.01 25.63
CA THR A 516 17.63 11.55 24.28
C THR A 516 16.44 11.40 23.34
N PHE A 517 15.79 10.23 23.34
CA PHE A 517 14.65 9.97 22.47
C PHE A 517 13.40 10.74 22.89
N GLY A 518 13.14 10.84 24.21
CA GLY A 518 12.05 11.64 24.75
C GLY A 518 12.23 13.13 24.47
N ASP A 519 13.46 13.63 24.57
CA ASP A 519 13.80 15.02 24.25
C ASP A 519 13.62 15.32 22.75
N TYR A 520 13.99 14.38 21.87
CA TYR A 520 13.67 14.40 20.44
C TYR A 520 12.16 14.51 20.21
N LEU A 521 11.35 13.66 20.85
CA LEU A 521 9.90 13.69 20.67
C LEU A 521 9.26 14.99 21.20
N ASN A 522 9.75 15.52 22.32
CA ASN A 522 9.28 16.80 22.86
C ASN A 522 9.46 17.97 21.87
N GLY A 523 10.40 17.86 20.93
CA GLY A 523 10.61 18.86 19.88
C GLY A 523 9.47 19.02 18.88
N TYR A 524 8.54 18.05 18.79
CA TYR A 524 7.37 18.09 17.90
C TYR A 524 6.20 18.93 18.45
N ASP A 525 6.34 19.54 19.63
CA ASP A 525 5.25 20.17 20.41
C ASP A 525 4.09 19.19 20.70
N SER A 526 4.31 17.88 20.58
CA SER A 526 3.35 16.81 20.79
C SER A 526 4.03 15.60 21.42
N LYS A 527 3.36 14.95 22.37
CA LYS A 527 3.84 13.70 23.00
C LYS A 527 3.33 12.45 22.29
N GLU A 528 2.62 12.61 21.18
CA GLU A 528 2.01 11.52 20.45
C GLU A 528 3.06 10.57 19.88
N ASN A 529 2.87 9.28 20.11
CA ASN A 529 3.70 8.19 19.59
C ASN A 529 2.82 6.94 19.40
N VAL A 530 3.35 5.89 18.77
CA VAL A 530 2.57 4.69 18.45
C VAL A 530 2.01 4.03 19.71
N GLU A 531 2.79 3.93 20.79
CA GLU A 531 2.35 3.33 22.05
C GLU A 531 1.15 4.05 22.66
N ILE A 532 1.22 5.39 22.82
CA ILE A 532 0.14 6.20 23.39
C ILE A 532 -1.11 6.14 22.52
N GLN A 533 -0.97 6.13 21.19
CA GLN A 533 -2.10 6.11 20.27
C GLN A 533 -2.79 4.75 20.16
N LEU A 534 -2.09 3.66 20.50
CA LEU A 534 -2.64 2.31 20.57
C LEU A 534 -3.07 1.90 21.98
N ALA A 535 -2.83 2.74 22.99
CA ALA A 535 -3.24 2.47 24.36
C ALA A 535 -4.74 2.24 24.47
N GLU A 536 -5.14 1.30 25.33
CA GLU A 536 -6.54 0.98 25.59
C GLU A 536 -7.31 2.24 26.04
N GLY A 537 -8.47 2.50 25.43
CA GLY A 537 -9.28 3.69 25.67
C GLY A 537 -8.99 4.88 24.75
N ASN A 538 -7.83 4.95 24.09
CA ASN A 538 -7.50 6.04 23.16
C ASN A 538 -8.08 5.82 21.74
N VAL A 539 -9.40 5.62 21.64
CA VAL A 539 -10.09 5.27 20.39
C VAL A 539 -10.23 6.44 19.38
N GLN A 540 -9.82 7.64 19.77
CA GLN A 540 -9.87 8.88 18.97
C GLN A 540 -8.49 9.33 18.48
N SER A 541 -7.45 8.53 18.66
CA SER A 541 -6.11 8.87 18.17
C SER A 541 -6.04 8.94 16.64
N ASN A 542 -5.04 9.64 16.12
CA ASN A 542 -4.76 9.73 14.69
C ASN A 542 -4.59 8.33 14.07
N LEU A 543 -3.90 7.43 14.76
CA LEU A 543 -3.69 6.07 14.31
C LEU A 543 -5.00 5.25 14.24
N HIS A 544 -5.93 5.46 15.17
CA HIS A 544 -7.27 4.85 15.09
C HIS A 544 -8.10 5.42 13.92
N LEU A 545 -7.99 6.72 13.64
CA LEU A 545 -8.57 7.31 12.42
C LEU A 545 -7.99 6.66 11.17
N VAL A 546 -6.66 6.54 11.06
CA VAL A 546 -5.99 5.89 9.92
C VAL A 546 -6.47 4.46 9.74
N LYS A 547 -6.56 3.68 10.83
CA LYS A 547 -7.13 2.31 10.79
C LYS A 547 -8.54 2.29 10.21
N LYS A 548 -9.42 3.20 10.63
CA LYS A 548 -10.80 3.30 10.12
C LYS A 548 -10.82 3.70 8.63
N LEU A 549 -9.99 4.66 8.23
CA LEU A 549 -9.89 5.10 6.84
C LEU A 549 -9.37 3.99 5.92
N VAL A 550 -8.33 3.26 6.32
CA VAL A 550 -7.75 2.16 5.55
C VAL A 550 -8.72 0.98 5.46
N ALA A 551 -9.46 0.68 6.53
CA ALA A 551 -10.54 -0.31 6.50
C ALA A 551 -11.67 0.12 5.54
N LEU A 552 -12.10 1.38 5.61
CA LEU A 552 -13.12 1.94 4.72
C LEU A 552 -12.66 1.92 3.26
N ARG A 553 -11.37 2.13 2.99
CA ARG A 553 -10.78 2.07 1.65
C ARG A 553 -10.88 0.69 0.98
N GLN A 554 -11.19 -0.35 1.75
CA GLN A 554 -11.44 -1.69 1.20
C GLN A 554 -12.82 -1.82 0.54
N ASP A 555 -13.76 -0.94 0.86
CA ASP A 555 -15.06 -0.87 0.19
C ASP A 555 -14.91 -0.60 -1.31
N HIS A 556 -15.79 -1.16 -2.13
CA HIS A 556 -15.76 -1.08 -3.59
C HIS A 556 -15.85 0.37 -4.13
N SER A 557 -16.74 1.19 -3.58
CA SER A 557 -16.90 2.59 -3.98
C SER A 557 -15.71 3.43 -3.57
N MET A 558 -15.07 3.12 -2.44
CA MET A 558 -13.84 3.79 -2.04
C MET A 558 -12.63 3.31 -2.84
N LYS A 559 -12.61 2.03 -3.21
CA LYS A 559 -11.48 1.38 -3.88
C LYS A 559 -11.28 1.84 -5.32
N TRP A 560 -12.37 1.89 -6.10
CA TRP A 560 -12.34 2.26 -7.53
C TRP A 560 -13.52 3.12 -7.98
N GLY A 561 -14.41 3.53 -7.08
CA GLY A 561 -15.56 4.35 -7.43
C GLY A 561 -15.17 5.75 -7.90
N ALA A 562 -15.98 6.30 -8.80
CA ALA A 562 -15.81 7.67 -9.30
C ALA A 562 -16.05 8.69 -8.18
N MET A 563 -15.53 9.90 -8.38
CA MET A 563 -15.72 11.04 -7.50
C MET A 563 -16.62 12.07 -8.15
N GLU A 564 -17.59 12.58 -7.39
CA GLU A 564 -18.45 13.69 -7.80
C GLU A 564 -18.41 14.76 -6.70
N ARG A 565 -17.97 15.99 -7.00
CA ARG A 565 -17.99 17.06 -5.99
C ARG A 565 -19.42 17.46 -5.65
N ILE A 566 -19.66 17.77 -4.38
CA ILE A 566 -20.93 18.34 -3.92
C ILE A 566 -20.66 19.72 -3.29
N SER A 567 -21.65 20.60 -3.39
CA SER A 567 -21.63 21.95 -2.81
C SER A 567 -22.87 22.12 -1.94
N PHE A 568 -22.69 22.83 -0.83
CA PHE A 568 -23.78 23.19 0.10
C PHE A 568 -24.22 24.66 -0.07
N GLY A 569 -23.94 25.28 -1.22
CA GLY A 569 -24.26 26.68 -1.52
C GLY A 569 -23.02 27.52 -1.89
N GLU A 570 -23.25 28.75 -2.35
CA GLU A 570 -22.19 29.64 -2.87
C GLU A 570 -21.15 30.03 -1.80
N GLU A 571 -21.54 30.11 -0.53
CA GLU A 571 -20.65 30.52 0.57
C GLU A 571 -19.79 29.37 1.13
N SER A 572 -20.03 28.12 0.74
CA SER A 572 -19.40 26.95 1.39
C SER A 572 -17.96 26.67 0.94
N SER A 573 -17.41 27.41 -0.01
CA SER A 573 -16.36 26.88 -0.88
C SER A 573 -14.96 26.68 -0.25
N SER A 574 -14.63 27.43 0.82
CA SER A 574 -13.30 27.37 1.46
C SER A 574 -13.28 26.55 2.75
N GLN A 575 -14.35 26.62 3.55
CA GLN A 575 -14.45 25.91 4.84
C GLN A 575 -15.03 24.50 4.71
N ILE A 576 -15.86 24.25 3.68
CA ILE A 576 -16.55 22.98 3.48
C ILE A 576 -16.17 22.41 2.13
N GLU A 577 -15.38 21.35 2.15
CA GLU A 577 -15.09 20.59 0.95
C GLU A 577 -15.77 19.24 1.01
N ALA A 578 -16.59 18.92 0.00
CA ALA A 578 -17.36 17.70 0.01
C ALA A 578 -17.43 17.04 -1.36
N PHE A 579 -17.53 15.72 -1.36
CA PHE A 579 -17.67 14.90 -2.56
C PHE A 579 -18.33 13.57 -2.26
N MET A 580 -18.88 12.94 -3.29
CA MET A 580 -19.39 11.58 -3.24
C MET A 580 -18.42 10.60 -3.91
N ARG A 581 -18.33 9.38 -3.35
CA ARG A 581 -17.67 8.22 -3.97
C ARG A 581 -18.72 7.20 -4.36
N LYS A 582 -18.76 6.82 -5.63
CA LYS A 582 -19.81 5.94 -6.18
C LYS A 582 -19.22 4.88 -7.11
N ALA A 583 -19.55 3.61 -6.89
CA ALA A 583 -19.34 2.53 -7.85
C ALA A 583 -20.68 1.89 -8.23
N LYS A 584 -20.85 1.58 -9.52
CA LYS A 584 -22.10 1.01 -10.02
C LYS A 584 -22.42 -0.33 -9.32
N GLY A 585 -23.58 -0.39 -8.66
CA GLY A 585 -24.05 -1.58 -7.94
C GLY A 585 -23.54 -1.72 -6.51
N PHE A 586 -22.88 -0.71 -5.95
CA PHE A 586 -22.37 -0.70 -4.57
C PHE A 586 -22.82 0.56 -3.82
N SER A 587 -22.79 0.52 -2.48
CA SER A 587 -23.13 1.66 -1.63
C SER A 587 -22.31 2.90 -2.00
N SER A 588 -22.95 4.05 -2.01
CA SER A 588 -22.26 5.33 -2.24
C SER A 588 -21.84 5.95 -0.92
N PHE A 589 -20.84 6.83 -0.93
CA PHE A 589 -20.40 7.52 0.28
C PHE A 589 -20.33 9.01 0.05
N ILE A 590 -20.78 9.80 1.03
CA ILE A 590 -20.58 11.24 1.09
C ILE A 590 -19.39 11.49 2.02
N VAL A 591 -18.40 12.23 1.54
CA VAL A 591 -17.24 12.68 2.30
C VAL A 591 -17.33 14.19 2.45
N ILE A 592 -17.14 14.67 3.68
CA ILE A 592 -17.15 16.10 4.02
C ILE A 592 -15.94 16.39 4.90
N ILE A 593 -15.12 17.33 4.44
CA ILE A 593 -13.99 17.88 5.18
C ILE A 593 -14.36 19.30 5.57
N LEU A 594 -14.39 19.55 6.88
CA LEU A 594 -14.64 20.88 7.44
C LEU A 594 -13.33 21.44 7.97
N LYS A 595 -13.01 22.67 7.57
CA LYS A 595 -11.79 23.39 7.90
C LYS A 595 -12.15 24.71 8.59
N ASP A 596 -11.57 24.95 9.77
CA ASP A 596 -11.66 26.23 10.50
C ASP A 596 -13.06 26.85 10.51
N LEU A 597 -14.04 26.11 11.03
CA LEU A 597 -15.44 26.55 11.09
C LEU A 597 -15.58 27.80 11.96
N MET A 598 -15.91 28.92 11.34
CA MET A 598 -16.08 30.21 12.01
C MET A 598 -17.50 30.41 12.57
N GLU A 599 -18.46 29.59 12.11
CA GLU A 599 -19.87 29.65 12.44
C GLU A 599 -20.47 28.23 12.53
N ASN A 600 -21.72 28.13 13.01
CA ASN A 600 -22.44 26.86 13.03
C ASN A 600 -22.95 26.55 11.62
N HIS A 601 -22.91 25.27 11.22
CA HIS A 601 -23.42 24.85 9.92
C HIS A 601 -24.52 23.80 10.07
N LEU A 602 -25.54 23.89 9.21
CA LEU A 602 -26.52 22.83 9.00
C LEU A 602 -26.23 22.17 7.65
N LEU A 603 -25.67 20.97 7.68
CA LEU A 603 -25.41 20.17 6.49
C LEU A 603 -26.68 19.42 6.11
N ASP A 604 -27.35 19.84 5.04
CA ASP A 604 -28.53 19.14 4.50
C ASP A 604 -28.08 18.11 3.45
N LEU A 605 -28.00 16.84 3.84
CA LEU A 605 -27.59 15.75 2.95
C LEU A 605 -28.76 15.17 2.14
N THR A 606 -30.01 15.56 2.45
CA THR A 606 -31.22 15.02 1.80
C THR A 606 -31.18 15.08 0.27
N PRO A 607 -30.68 16.15 -0.39
CA PRO A 607 -30.61 16.21 -1.85
C PRO A 607 -29.70 15.14 -2.48
N PHE A 608 -28.72 14.64 -1.72
CA PHE A 608 -27.75 13.65 -2.20
C PHE A 608 -28.12 12.24 -1.76
N CYS A 609 -28.65 12.10 -0.54
CA CYS A 609 -28.78 10.81 0.12
C CYS A 609 -29.67 10.85 1.39
N SER A 610 -30.64 9.94 1.47
CA SER A 610 -31.50 9.77 2.65
C SER A 610 -32.12 8.36 2.66
N PRO A 611 -31.93 7.55 3.73
CA PRO A 611 -31.19 7.84 4.96
C PRO A 611 -29.67 7.71 4.78
N VAL A 612 -28.92 8.25 5.73
CA VAL A 612 -27.45 8.16 5.79
C VAL A 612 -26.98 7.44 7.04
N THR A 613 -25.90 6.67 6.92
CA THR A 613 -25.24 6.01 8.06
C THR A 613 -23.85 6.62 8.28
N PRO A 614 -23.54 7.22 9.44
CA PRO A 614 -22.20 7.73 9.72
C PRO A 614 -21.21 6.56 9.80
N ARG A 615 -20.12 6.61 9.03
CA ARG A 615 -19.04 5.61 9.04
C ARG A 615 -17.78 6.14 9.72
N ILE A 616 -17.48 7.42 9.50
CA ILE A 616 -16.36 8.13 10.15
C ILE A 616 -16.87 9.48 10.61
N ILE A 617 -16.65 9.77 11.89
CA ILE A 617 -16.85 11.08 12.50
C ILE A 617 -15.58 11.34 13.31
N TYR A 618 -14.77 12.27 12.84
CA TYR A 618 -13.50 12.59 13.47
C TYR A 618 -13.29 14.11 13.53
N PRO A 619 -13.01 14.71 14.69
CA PRO A 619 -13.10 14.09 16.01
C PRO A 619 -14.54 13.64 16.31
N SER A 620 -14.72 12.77 17.31
CA SER A 620 -16.07 12.31 17.67
C SER A 620 -17.01 13.45 18.02
N HIS A 621 -18.26 13.32 17.58
CA HIS A 621 -19.33 14.26 17.88
C HIS A 621 -20.32 13.60 18.84
N PRO A 622 -20.72 14.26 19.95
CA PRO A 622 -21.58 13.66 20.99
C PRO A 622 -22.91 13.09 20.48
N HIS A 623 -23.43 13.64 19.38
CA HIS A 623 -24.73 13.28 18.81
C HIS A 623 -24.64 12.47 17.51
N LEU A 624 -23.44 12.13 17.03
CA LEU A 624 -23.27 11.32 15.82
C LEU A 624 -22.52 10.03 16.16
N SER A 625 -23.27 8.98 16.47
CA SER A 625 -22.74 7.62 16.60
C SER A 625 -22.44 7.03 15.23
N THR A 626 -21.28 6.38 15.07
CA THR A 626 -20.99 5.60 13.86
C THR A 626 -21.85 4.33 13.81
N ASP A 627 -22.03 3.79 12.61
CA ASP A 627 -22.67 2.51 12.32
C ASP A 627 -24.18 2.43 12.63
N THR A 628 -24.82 3.54 12.99
CA THR A 628 -26.26 3.64 13.21
C THR A 628 -26.88 4.63 12.21
N PRO A 629 -27.87 4.21 11.37
CA PRO A 629 -28.54 5.13 10.44
C PRO A 629 -29.16 6.32 11.17
N LEU A 630 -28.96 7.53 10.65
CA LEU A 630 -29.57 8.74 11.21
C LEU A 630 -31.05 8.82 10.85
N SER A 631 -31.87 9.31 11.78
CA SER A 631 -33.30 9.59 11.54
C SER A 631 -33.53 10.78 10.62
N THR A 632 -32.52 11.65 10.46
CA THR A 632 -32.53 12.82 9.59
C THR A 632 -31.19 12.93 8.86
N SER A 633 -31.25 13.28 7.58
CA SER A 633 -30.07 13.63 6.76
C SER A 633 -29.63 15.10 6.96
N LYS A 634 -30.27 15.85 7.87
CA LYS A 634 -29.87 17.21 8.24
C LYS A 634 -29.03 17.17 9.51
N ILE A 635 -27.77 17.55 9.39
CA ILE A 635 -26.76 17.39 10.44
C ILE A 635 -26.29 18.76 10.89
N TYR A 636 -26.48 19.04 12.18
CA TYR A 636 -25.95 20.26 12.79
C TYR A 636 -24.50 20.04 13.23
N ILE A 637 -23.61 20.91 12.77
CA ILE A 637 -22.20 20.96 13.18
C ILE A 637 -21.97 22.30 13.90
N PRO A 638 -21.63 22.28 15.20
CA PRO A 638 -21.34 23.50 15.93
C PRO A 638 -20.05 24.15 15.43
N LYS A 639 -19.95 25.46 15.60
CA LYS A 639 -18.70 26.21 15.50
C LYS A 639 -17.68 25.58 16.43
N THR A 640 -16.48 25.37 15.92
CA THR A 640 -15.36 24.87 16.71
C THR A 640 -14.11 25.69 16.45
N GLU A 641 -13.55 26.26 17.50
CA GLU A 641 -12.26 26.93 17.40
C GLU A 641 -11.19 25.88 17.06
N LYS A 642 -10.53 26.04 15.91
CA LYS A 642 -9.40 25.22 15.42
C LYS A 642 -9.67 23.73 15.23
N SER A 643 -10.93 23.29 15.28
CA SER A 643 -11.24 21.88 15.06
C SER A 643 -11.65 21.67 13.61
N ASN A 644 -10.95 20.74 12.99
CA ASN A 644 -11.23 20.24 11.66
C ASN A 644 -12.06 18.97 11.79
N TYR A 645 -13.08 18.79 10.94
CA TYR A 645 -13.87 17.57 10.92
C TYR A 645 -13.67 16.78 9.64
N ILE A 646 -13.63 15.46 9.80
CA ILE A 646 -13.71 14.46 8.73
C ILE A 646 -15.00 13.68 8.98
N LEU A 647 -15.98 13.88 8.11
CA LEU A 647 -17.27 13.20 8.17
C LEU A 647 -17.42 12.33 6.94
N VAL A 648 -17.73 11.05 7.13
CA VAL A 648 -18.02 10.12 6.05
C VAL A 648 -19.32 9.40 6.34
N PHE A 649 -20.27 9.50 5.41
CA PHE A 649 -21.58 8.90 5.50
C PHE A 649 -21.76 7.88 4.37
N GLU A 650 -22.26 6.70 4.70
CA GLU A 650 -22.73 5.73 3.72
C GLU A 650 -24.17 6.04 3.33
N CYS A 651 -24.45 5.91 2.04
CA CYS A 651 -25.78 5.99 1.47
C CYS A 651 -26.43 4.62 1.42
N ASN A 652 -27.55 4.52 2.12
CA ASN A 652 -28.36 3.30 2.20
C ASN A 652 -29.39 3.21 1.08
#